data_AF-Q5LT86-F1
#
_entry.id   AF-Q5LT86-F1
#
_cell.length_a   1.000
_cell.length_b   1.000
_cell.length_c   1.000
_cell.angle_alpha   90.00
_cell.angle_beta   90.00
_cell.angle_gamma   90.00
#
_symmetry.space_group_name_H-M   'P 1'
#
loop_
_entity.id
_entity.type
_entity.pdbx_description
1 polymer ?
#
loop_
_entity_poly.entity_id
_entity_poly.type
_entity_poly.pdbx_seq_one_letter_code
_entity_poly.pdbx_strand_id
1 'polypeptide(L)'
;MWRRLRPLALLPALLLAPAAEAGCDFATGQYRAELADIASIRRIEVNVDKARKWARNGLRIITSEGEQIAPKYKRSFAGTVSVFYDFGRCDFAARLRQNGDFKDHVELDRGRLLQSLNIRLDEGNIAHAVRFKLFLQKTRNAENEVLATLLLSRLGFLAPRTRVVDVVQNGTPVRMLWQETVAKEFLEHNRRREGPLLEGDEALLALWSDRGGYLLEDLGLARVVNGKWVERGAASVAMTVEAFTRLQTAYATYGNSNALDPSQALTGLPLPDTTSAEAARIWWDYAALMFAMRASHGLRPHNRKFYWNAFLQGIEPIYYDGEVDLKRSKPRYLRARDRTLYAPHFTADRMARLAAAVAALDGEAFGARYRALCAGGCAPEAGGHFLTGVAANLPALVLPAEGAPPALADPWPGFTARLFDHLPEIRSRDIAAPDPASGIATAQLCTRGGCTAQRLDRETLVEALSGAVIDGVEPVMTLGAQAPGGMVYRTTPLTGWDLTLRHSPGLKVTSDPQGGRLVLTQTAPDDWALLMGDRLEGVEIAFRGLPPPPALNGGDAAPEQRFNPYGLTGCLTLYGMRLSQVRITATGGGCEDSVNIVSARGDIALLDVQDAVSDAVDMDFADLHVAEARITGAGNDCLDLSGGQYRFDRVLASACGDKAVSVGEASEVAIGDLEASASAIGISSKDGSGVTVGQARIGATLHCYEVFRKKQEFPGAYLRLDPAPCSGPAGRVDAESVLDLQGDSG
;
A
#
# COMPACT_ATOMS: atom_id res chain seq x y z
N MET A 1 39.18 -45.69 -63.93
CA MET A 1 39.82 -44.80 -62.94
C MET A 1 38.72 -44.00 -62.23
N TRP A 2 37.96 -44.48 -61.25
CA TRP A 2 38.30 -44.94 -59.89
C TRP A 2 39.20 -43.97 -59.12
N ARG A 3 38.63 -42.88 -58.59
CA ARG A 3 39.10 -42.22 -57.37
C ARG A 3 37.91 -41.98 -56.43
N ARG A 4 38.10 -42.43 -55.20
CA ARG A 4 37.13 -42.58 -54.11
C ARG A 4 36.68 -41.23 -53.56
N LEU A 5 35.37 -41.00 -53.49
CA LEU A 5 34.74 -40.04 -52.58
C LEU A 5 34.59 -40.71 -51.21
N ARG A 6 35.06 -40.06 -50.14
CA ARG A 6 34.78 -40.44 -48.74
C ARG A 6 33.48 -39.75 -48.29
N PRO A 7 32.65 -40.39 -47.45
CA PRO A 7 31.41 -39.79 -46.95
C PRO A 7 31.72 -38.74 -45.87
N LEU A 8 31.11 -37.56 -45.98
CA LEU A 8 31.04 -36.59 -44.89
C LEU A 8 29.97 -37.10 -43.92
N ALA A 9 30.36 -37.37 -42.68
CA ALA A 9 29.44 -37.78 -41.63
C ALA A 9 28.44 -36.64 -41.33
N LEU A 10 27.14 -36.95 -41.42
CA LEU A 10 26.07 -36.15 -40.84
C LEU A 10 26.25 -36.12 -39.32
N LEU A 11 26.67 -34.98 -38.77
CA LEU A 11 26.41 -34.67 -37.36
C LEU A 11 24.91 -34.37 -37.22
N PRO A 12 24.21 -34.97 -36.24
CA PRO A 12 22.85 -34.56 -35.95
C PRO A 12 22.91 -33.12 -35.44
N ALA A 13 22.11 -32.25 -36.04
CA ALA A 13 21.82 -30.94 -35.50
C ALA A 13 21.27 -31.14 -34.09
N LEU A 14 22.10 -30.88 -33.07
CA LEU A 14 21.61 -30.66 -31.73
C LEU A 14 20.67 -29.45 -31.84
N LEU A 15 19.37 -29.72 -31.76
CA LEU A 15 18.37 -28.71 -31.42
C LEU A 15 18.79 -28.15 -30.06
N LEU A 16 19.58 -27.08 -30.08
CA LEU A 16 19.74 -26.21 -28.94
C LEU A 16 18.32 -25.72 -28.63
N ALA A 17 17.75 -26.22 -27.53
CA ALA A 17 16.60 -25.58 -26.93
C ALA A 17 16.93 -24.07 -26.82
N PRO A 18 16.00 -23.18 -27.18
CA PRO A 18 16.22 -21.76 -26.96
C PRO A 18 16.56 -21.59 -25.47
N ALA A 19 17.62 -20.82 -25.18
CA ALA A 19 17.90 -20.41 -23.82
C ALA A 19 16.58 -19.86 -23.26
N ALA A 20 16.12 -20.41 -22.13
CA ALA A 20 14.87 -19.99 -21.49
C ALA A 20 14.86 -18.46 -21.40
N GLU A 21 14.00 -17.81 -22.17
CA GLU A 21 13.71 -16.39 -21.98
C GLU A 21 13.22 -16.21 -20.54
N ALA A 22 13.66 -15.15 -19.88
CA ALA A 22 13.19 -14.80 -18.56
C ALA A 22 11.65 -14.68 -18.58
N GLY A 23 10.97 -15.25 -17.60
CA GLY A 23 9.51 -15.35 -17.59
C GLY A 23 9.01 -16.64 -16.95
N CYS A 24 7.73 -16.95 -17.17
CA CYS A 24 7.10 -18.18 -16.72
C CYS A 24 6.95 -19.18 -17.87
N ASP A 25 7.00 -20.48 -17.58
CA ASP A 25 6.80 -21.55 -18.58
C ASP A 25 5.30 -21.85 -18.88
N PHE A 26 4.41 -20.96 -18.45
CA PHE A 26 2.96 -21.00 -18.66
C PHE A 26 2.40 -19.59 -18.86
N ALA A 27 1.21 -19.49 -19.47
CA ALA A 27 0.47 -18.23 -19.58
C ALA A 27 -0.05 -17.81 -18.20
N THR A 28 0.46 -16.71 -17.66
CA THR A 28 0.21 -16.31 -16.27
C THR A 28 -1.25 -15.91 -16.04
N GLY A 29 -1.96 -15.40 -17.06
CA GLY A 29 -3.38 -15.06 -16.99
C GLY A 29 -4.31 -16.26 -16.79
N GLN A 30 -3.86 -17.48 -17.12
CA GLN A 30 -4.61 -18.71 -16.82
C GLN A 30 -4.63 -19.03 -15.31
N TYR A 31 -3.57 -18.65 -14.59
CA TYR A 31 -3.34 -18.98 -13.18
C TYR A 31 -3.38 -17.74 -12.28
N ARG A 32 -4.13 -16.69 -12.68
CA ARG A 32 -4.14 -15.38 -12.00
C ARG A 32 -4.44 -15.49 -10.51
N ALA A 33 -5.42 -16.32 -10.13
CA ALA A 33 -5.85 -16.48 -8.75
C ALA A 33 -4.80 -17.22 -7.91
N GLU A 34 -4.21 -18.28 -8.47
CA GLU A 34 -3.16 -19.06 -7.82
C GLU A 34 -1.87 -18.25 -7.67
N LEU A 35 -1.51 -17.45 -8.68
CA LEU A 35 -0.33 -16.58 -8.65
C LEU A 35 -0.48 -15.46 -7.62
N ALA A 36 -1.69 -14.92 -7.43
CA ALA A 36 -2.00 -13.93 -6.40
C ALA A 36 -1.87 -14.48 -4.97
N ASP A 37 -2.03 -15.79 -4.80
CA ASP A 37 -1.96 -16.45 -3.50
C ASP A 37 -0.53 -16.89 -3.16
N ILE A 38 0.06 -16.24 -2.14
CA ILE A 38 1.37 -16.63 -1.64
C ILE A 38 1.42 -18.10 -1.22
N ALA A 39 0.31 -18.75 -0.85
CA ALA A 39 0.24 -20.17 -0.46
C ALA A 39 0.57 -21.15 -1.61
N SER A 40 0.40 -20.72 -2.87
CA SER A 40 0.68 -21.52 -4.06
C SER A 40 2.19 -21.74 -4.31
N ILE A 41 3.04 -20.92 -3.69
CA ILE A 41 4.49 -21.04 -3.81
C ILE A 41 4.96 -22.35 -3.14
N ARG A 42 5.59 -23.23 -3.91
CA ARG A 42 6.16 -24.49 -3.39
C ARG A 42 7.59 -24.33 -2.94
N ARG A 43 8.40 -23.64 -3.74
CA ARG A 43 9.83 -23.46 -3.49
C ARG A 43 10.36 -22.21 -4.17
N ILE A 44 11.36 -21.58 -3.57
CA ILE A 44 12.11 -20.48 -4.17
C ILE A 44 13.59 -20.88 -4.28
N GLU A 45 14.21 -20.73 -5.43
CA GLU A 45 15.66 -20.85 -5.59
C GLU A 45 16.26 -19.47 -5.83
N VAL A 46 17.35 -19.15 -5.13
CA VAL A 46 18.03 -17.86 -5.25
C VAL A 46 19.50 -18.10 -5.57
N ASN A 47 19.94 -17.61 -6.73
CA ASN A 47 21.30 -17.77 -7.23
C ASN A 47 21.95 -16.40 -7.48
N VAL A 48 23.10 -16.14 -6.86
CA VAL A 48 23.85 -14.88 -7.01
C VAL A 48 24.94 -15.04 -8.07
N ASP A 49 24.95 -14.20 -9.11
CA ASP A 49 25.89 -14.30 -10.24
C ASP A 49 27.36 -14.23 -9.80
N LYS A 50 27.68 -13.26 -8.92
CA LYS A 50 29.02 -13.02 -8.40
C LYS A 50 29.25 -13.76 -7.08
N ALA A 51 28.94 -15.06 -7.05
CA ALA A 51 28.94 -15.91 -5.86
C ALA A 51 30.22 -15.77 -4.99
N ARG A 52 31.41 -15.71 -5.60
CA ARG A 52 32.68 -15.52 -4.84
C ARG A 52 32.74 -14.18 -4.10
N LYS A 53 32.26 -13.09 -4.71
CA LYS A 53 32.21 -11.76 -4.08
C LYS A 53 31.15 -11.71 -2.99
N TRP A 54 30.00 -12.36 -3.22
CA TRP A 54 28.93 -12.54 -2.25
C TRP A 54 29.41 -13.29 -1.01
N ALA A 55 30.00 -14.49 -1.19
CA ALA A 55 30.53 -15.30 -0.09
C ALA A 55 31.61 -14.55 0.71
N ARG A 56 32.54 -13.87 0.03
CA ARG A 56 33.53 -13.01 0.69
C ARG A 56 32.88 -11.90 1.51
N ASN A 57 31.78 -11.32 1.02
CA ASN A 57 31.03 -10.31 1.76
C ASN A 57 30.44 -10.87 3.05
N GLY A 58 29.75 -12.01 2.97
CA GLY A 58 29.14 -12.62 4.16
C GLY A 58 30.15 -13.11 5.19
N LEU A 59 31.28 -13.69 4.75
CA LEU A 59 32.37 -14.01 5.67
C LEU A 59 32.91 -12.76 6.38
N ARG A 60 33.06 -11.64 5.67
CA ARG A 60 33.46 -10.37 6.28
C ARG A 60 32.43 -9.82 7.28
N ILE A 61 31.14 -10.11 7.08
CA ILE A 61 30.10 -9.79 8.08
C ILE A 61 30.33 -10.64 9.33
N ILE A 62 30.43 -11.96 9.19
CA ILE A 62 30.60 -12.86 10.34
C ILE A 62 31.85 -12.48 11.13
N THR A 63 32.97 -12.25 10.45
CA THR A 63 34.28 -11.96 11.08
C THR A 63 34.49 -10.49 11.46
N SER A 64 33.55 -9.57 11.18
CA SER A 64 33.72 -8.18 11.63
C SER A 64 33.61 -8.08 13.15
N GLU A 65 34.14 -7.02 13.75
CA GLU A 65 33.90 -6.74 15.16
C GLU A 65 32.43 -6.32 15.40
N GLY A 66 31.93 -6.54 16.62
CA GLY A 66 30.56 -6.20 17.04
C GLY A 66 29.48 -7.17 16.56
N GLU A 67 28.25 -6.95 17.04
CA GLU A 67 27.06 -7.74 16.65
C GLU A 67 26.30 -7.13 15.47
N GLN A 68 26.53 -5.84 15.16
CA GLN A 68 25.84 -5.14 14.07
C GLN A 68 26.50 -5.36 12.70
N ILE A 69 25.69 -5.39 11.65
CA ILE A 69 26.10 -5.46 10.26
C ILE A 69 26.36 -4.04 9.74
N ALA A 70 27.63 -3.71 9.56
CA ALA A 70 28.03 -2.40 9.04
C ALA A 70 27.42 -2.10 7.65
N PRO A 71 26.97 -0.85 7.37
CA PRO A 71 26.33 -0.46 6.10
C PRO A 71 27.13 -0.84 4.85
N LYS A 72 28.46 -0.76 4.90
CA LYS A 72 29.38 -1.15 3.80
C LYS A 72 29.19 -2.59 3.31
N TYR A 73 28.62 -3.47 4.13
CA TYR A 73 28.35 -4.86 3.77
C TYR A 73 26.94 -5.07 3.19
N LYS A 74 26.01 -4.12 3.35
CA LYS A 74 24.62 -4.19 2.85
C LYS A 74 24.53 -3.73 1.39
N ARG A 75 25.35 -4.31 0.50
CA ARG A 75 25.41 -4.00 -0.94
C ARG A 75 24.56 -4.95 -1.78
N SER A 76 24.04 -4.46 -2.89
CA SER A 76 23.21 -5.22 -3.83
C SER A 76 24.06 -5.98 -4.86
N PHE A 77 23.63 -7.19 -5.20
CA PHE A 77 24.21 -8.06 -6.22
C PHE A 77 23.13 -8.48 -7.21
N ALA A 78 23.50 -8.65 -8.48
CA ALA A 78 22.61 -9.29 -9.45
C ALA A 78 22.53 -10.80 -9.19
N GLY A 79 21.40 -11.39 -9.53
CA GLY A 79 21.16 -12.81 -9.47
C GLY A 79 19.82 -13.19 -10.10
N THR A 80 19.48 -14.47 -9.99
CA THR A 80 18.23 -15.05 -10.47
C THR A 80 17.41 -15.57 -9.31
N VAL A 81 16.10 -15.33 -9.37
CA VAL A 81 15.10 -15.90 -8.46
C VAL A 81 14.18 -16.80 -9.27
N SER A 82 14.14 -18.07 -8.92
CA SER A 82 13.28 -19.06 -9.56
C SER A 82 12.18 -19.48 -8.59
N VAL A 83 10.92 -19.44 -9.03
CA VAL A 83 9.75 -19.73 -8.21
C VAL A 83 9.02 -20.93 -8.79
N PHE A 84 8.73 -21.91 -7.95
CA PHE A 84 8.10 -23.15 -8.35
C PHE A 84 6.68 -23.23 -7.78
N TYR A 85 5.75 -23.59 -8.65
CA TYR A 85 4.35 -23.85 -8.37
C TYR A 85 4.02 -25.29 -8.75
N ASP A 86 2.81 -25.77 -8.44
CA ASP A 86 2.37 -27.10 -8.88
C ASP A 86 2.14 -27.19 -10.39
N PHE A 87 1.86 -26.05 -11.03
CA PHE A 87 1.52 -25.95 -12.44
C PHE A 87 2.66 -25.44 -13.33
N GLY A 88 3.81 -25.06 -12.75
CA GLY A 88 4.96 -24.59 -13.53
C GLY A 88 5.99 -23.81 -12.72
N ARG A 89 6.87 -23.11 -13.43
CA ARG A 89 8.00 -22.35 -12.87
C ARG A 89 8.12 -20.98 -13.52
N CYS A 90 8.55 -19.99 -12.74
CA CYS A 90 8.96 -18.69 -13.24
C CYS A 90 10.42 -18.39 -12.87
N ASP A 91 11.16 -17.77 -13.78
CA ASP A 91 12.55 -17.36 -13.62
C ASP A 91 12.69 -15.85 -13.82
N PHE A 92 13.12 -15.15 -12.76
CA PHE A 92 13.21 -13.70 -12.73
C PHE A 92 14.66 -13.22 -12.49
N ALA A 93 15.09 -12.24 -13.28
CA ALA A 93 16.27 -11.45 -12.94
C ALA A 93 15.98 -10.60 -11.68
N ALA A 94 16.95 -10.50 -10.78
CA ALA A 94 16.75 -9.85 -9.50
C ALA A 94 18.01 -9.16 -8.93
N ARG A 95 17.75 -8.23 -8.02
CA ARG A 95 18.74 -7.59 -7.15
C ARG A 95 18.60 -8.13 -5.73
N LEU A 96 19.69 -8.71 -5.24
CA LEU A 96 19.80 -9.41 -3.97
C LEU A 96 20.69 -8.62 -3.03
N ARG A 97 20.22 -8.31 -1.82
CA ARG A 97 20.97 -7.54 -0.81
C ARG A 97 20.85 -8.22 0.55
N GLN A 98 21.94 -8.24 1.34
CA GLN A 98 21.87 -8.66 2.75
C GLN A 98 20.82 -7.84 3.50
N ASN A 99 19.96 -8.50 4.27
CA ASN A 99 18.98 -7.85 5.15
C ASN A 99 19.42 -7.84 6.62
N GLY A 100 18.83 -6.93 7.41
CA GLY A 100 18.96 -6.90 8.86
C GLY A 100 20.09 -6.03 9.39
N ASP A 101 19.99 -5.71 10.67
CA ASP A 101 20.95 -4.85 11.38
C ASP A 101 21.92 -5.63 12.24
N PHE A 102 21.54 -6.82 12.71
CA PHE A 102 22.37 -7.70 13.53
C PHE A 102 22.80 -8.96 12.77
N LYS A 103 23.88 -9.58 13.25
CA LYS A 103 24.48 -10.79 12.65
C LYS A 103 23.61 -12.04 12.76
N ASP A 104 22.54 -12.03 13.54
CA ASP A 104 21.52 -13.09 13.57
C ASP A 104 20.87 -13.34 12.19
N HIS A 105 20.92 -12.35 11.30
CA HIS A 105 20.55 -12.47 9.89
C HIS A 105 21.56 -13.20 8.99
N VAL A 106 22.68 -13.68 9.54
CA VAL A 106 23.72 -14.44 8.83
C VAL A 106 24.05 -15.70 9.62
N GLU A 107 24.19 -16.83 8.92
CA GLU A 107 24.50 -18.11 9.53
C GLU A 107 25.51 -18.88 8.68
N LEU A 108 26.35 -19.66 9.34
CA LEU A 108 27.27 -20.60 8.70
C LEU A 108 26.83 -22.03 9.06
N ASP A 109 26.06 -22.66 8.19
CA ASP A 109 25.62 -24.05 8.36
C ASP A 109 26.58 -25.00 7.63
N ARG A 110 27.35 -25.79 8.38
CA ARG A 110 28.32 -26.78 7.84
C ARG A 110 29.24 -26.19 6.76
N GLY A 111 29.71 -24.97 6.97
CA GLY A 111 30.58 -24.23 6.05
C GLY A 111 29.86 -23.54 4.88
N ARG A 112 28.53 -23.61 4.82
CA ARG A 112 27.68 -22.92 3.84
C ARG A 112 27.10 -21.66 4.45
N LEU A 113 27.21 -20.56 3.73
CA LEU A 113 26.75 -19.24 4.17
C LEU A 113 25.28 -19.04 3.82
N LEU A 114 24.44 -18.85 4.84
CA LEU A 114 23.03 -18.54 4.75
C LEU A 114 22.77 -17.12 5.25
N GLN A 115 21.90 -16.39 4.56
CA GLN A 115 21.68 -14.96 4.81
C GLN A 115 20.22 -14.61 4.64
N SER A 116 19.69 -13.77 5.52
CA SER A 116 18.43 -13.07 5.24
C SER A 116 18.65 -12.11 4.07
N LEU A 117 17.71 -12.10 3.11
CA LEU A 117 17.80 -11.35 1.87
C LEU A 117 16.70 -10.31 1.75
N ASN A 118 17.04 -9.13 1.25
CA ASN A 118 16.14 -8.21 0.58
C ASN A 118 16.23 -8.48 -0.92
N ILE A 119 15.10 -8.76 -1.56
CA ILE A 119 15.01 -9.12 -2.97
C ILE A 119 14.13 -8.11 -3.68
N ARG A 120 14.61 -7.61 -4.80
CA ARG A 120 13.84 -6.85 -5.78
C ARG A 120 13.93 -7.55 -7.13
N LEU A 121 12.80 -7.88 -7.72
CA LEU A 121 12.74 -8.37 -9.09
C LEU A 121 12.93 -7.21 -10.07
N ASP A 122 13.65 -7.47 -11.16
CA ASP A 122 13.85 -6.51 -12.25
C ASP A 122 12.68 -6.57 -13.25
N GLU A 123 12.04 -7.74 -13.36
CA GLU A 123 10.80 -7.98 -14.11
C GLU A 123 9.97 -9.06 -13.39
N GLY A 124 8.64 -9.02 -13.55
CA GLY A 124 7.71 -9.96 -12.95
C GLY A 124 7.45 -9.72 -11.47
N ASN A 125 6.73 -10.65 -10.84
CA ASN A 125 6.28 -10.54 -9.46
C ASN A 125 6.12 -11.92 -8.81
N ILE A 126 6.02 -11.92 -7.48
CA ILE A 126 5.56 -13.08 -6.71
C ILE A 126 4.35 -12.62 -5.91
N ALA A 127 3.16 -13.13 -6.24
CA ALA A 127 1.91 -12.75 -5.59
C ALA A 127 1.71 -11.23 -5.56
N HIS A 128 1.95 -10.57 -6.69
CA HIS A 128 1.92 -9.11 -6.84
C HIS A 128 3.01 -8.32 -6.11
N ALA A 129 3.97 -8.99 -5.45
CA ALA A 129 5.11 -8.32 -4.85
C ALA A 129 6.33 -8.34 -5.79
N VAL A 130 6.81 -7.17 -6.17
CA VAL A 130 8.10 -6.98 -6.88
C VAL A 130 9.25 -6.95 -5.88
N ARG A 131 8.96 -6.60 -4.61
CA ARG A 131 9.93 -6.54 -3.52
C ARG A 131 9.48 -7.35 -2.33
N PHE A 132 10.35 -8.21 -1.85
CA PHE A 132 10.08 -9.07 -0.70
C PHE A 132 11.39 -9.41 0.02
N LYS A 133 11.24 -10.01 1.19
CA LYS A 133 12.34 -10.45 2.04
C LYS A 133 12.28 -11.95 2.22
N LEU A 134 13.45 -12.58 2.29
CA LEU A 134 13.60 -13.95 2.78
C LEU A 134 14.36 -13.87 4.10
N PHE A 135 13.69 -14.14 5.22
CA PHE A 135 14.29 -14.12 6.55
C PHE A 135 14.71 -15.52 6.99
N LEU A 136 15.86 -15.62 7.64
CA LEU A 136 16.14 -16.78 8.48
C LEU A 136 15.09 -16.82 9.60
N GLN A 137 14.44 -17.96 9.82
CA GLN A 137 13.26 -18.04 10.70
C GLN A 137 13.51 -17.50 12.13
N LYS A 138 14.72 -17.68 12.65
CA LYS A 138 15.11 -17.22 13.99
C LYS A 138 15.05 -15.70 14.18
N THR A 139 15.08 -14.90 13.12
CA THR A 139 15.11 -13.42 13.21
C THR A 139 13.72 -12.79 13.38
N ARG A 140 12.66 -13.60 13.32
CA ARG A 140 11.25 -13.15 13.33
C ARG A 140 10.32 -14.08 14.13
N ASN A 141 10.85 -14.90 15.05
CA ASN A 141 10.05 -15.90 15.78
C ASN A 141 9.23 -16.85 14.88
N ALA A 142 9.76 -17.16 13.69
CA ALA A 142 9.23 -18.16 12.77
C ALA A 142 7.71 -18.04 12.52
N GLU A 143 6.96 -19.07 12.89
CA GLU A 143 5.53 -19.25 12.60
C GLU A 143 4.62 -18.25 13.32
N ASN A 144 5.10 -17.65 14.43
CA ASN A 144 4.33 -16.65 15.17
C ASN A 144 4.16 -15.35 14.36
N GLU A 145 5.12 -15.01 13.50
CA GLU A 145 5.01 -13.86 12.58
C GLU A 145 3.90 -14.09 11.54
N VAL A 146 3.78 -15.34 11.04
CA VAL A 146 2.72 -15.73 10.11
C VAL A 146 1.34 -15.60 10.78
N LEU A 147 1.21 -16.04 12.04
CA LEU A 147 -0.04 -15.89 12.80
C LEU A 147 -0.43 -14.42 13.01
N ALA A 148 0.51 -13.57 13.40
CA ALA A 148 0.24 -12.16 13.65
C ALA A 148 -0.15 -11.39 12.38
N THR A 149 0.60 -11.57 11.30
CA THR A 149 0.29 -10.94 10.00
C THR A 149 -1.02 -11.44 9.42
N LEU A 150 -1.33 -12.73 9.58
CA LEU A 150 -2.62 -13.30 9.17
C LEU A 150 -3.78 -12.72 10.00
N LEU A 151 -3.64 -12.62 11.32
CA LEU A 151 -4.69 -12.04 12.16
C LEU A 151 -4.96 -10.57 11.81
N LEU A 152 -3.90 -9.76 11.74
CA LEU A 152 -4.03 -8.33 11.45
C LEU A 152 -4.67 -8.08 10.09
N SER A 153 -4.25 -8.80 9.05
CA SER A 153 -4.85 -8.68 7.70
C SER A 153 -6.32 -9.11 7.68
N ARG A 154 -6.70 -10.18 8.39
CA ARG A 154 -8.10 -10.61 8.52
C ARG A 154 -8.99 -9.60 9.25
N LEU A 155 -8.41 -8.75 10.10
CA LEU A 155 -9.10 -7.67 10.80
C LEU A 155 -9.02 -6.33 10.05
N GLY A 156 -8.42 -6.30 8.85
CA GLY A 156 -8.31 -5.10 8.01
C GLY A 156 -7.19 -4.13 8.38
N PHE A 157 -6.22 -4.55 9.20
CA PHE A 157 -5.01 -3.78 9.51
C PHE A 157 -3.91 -4.05 8.49
N LEU A 158 -3.10 -3.02 8.23
CA LEU A 158 -1.96 -3.10 7.33
C LEU A 158 -0.87 -3.99 7.93
N ALA A 159 -0.70 -5.19 7.36
CA ALA A 159 0.32 -6.13 7.77
C ALA A 159 0.91 -6.86 6.55
N PRO A 160 2.26 -6.92 6.39
CA PRO A 160 2.89 -7.60 5.27
C PRO A 160 2.52 -9.07 5.21
N ARG A 161 2.11 -9.54 4.03
CA ARG A 161 1.90 -10.96 3.79
C ARG A 161 3.18 -11.74 4.12
N THR A 162 3.05 -12.78 4.93
CA THR A 162 4.18 -13.57 5.42
C THR A 162 3.86 -15.05 5.34
N ARG A 163 4.84 -15.86 4.91
CA ARG A 163 4.71 -17.32 4.87
C ARG A 163 6.05 -18.03 5.10
N VAL A 164 6.00 -19.28 5.53
CA VAL A 164 7.18 -20.17 5.50
C VAL A 164 7.27 -20.79 4.11
N VAL A 165 8.49 -20.84 3.57
CA VAL A 165 8.77 -21.42 2.25
C VAL A 165 10.11 -22.14 2.24
N ASP A 166 10.18 -23.23 1.48
CA ASP A 166 11.43 -23.92 1.20
C ASP A 166 12.26 -23.11 0.21
N VAL A 167 13.50 -22.79 0.58
CA VAL A 167 14.42 -21.99 -0.22
C VAL A 167 15.68 -22.77 -0.53
N VAL A 168 16.21 -22.63 -1.74
CA VAL A 168 17.58 -23.03 -2.06
C VAL A 168 18.41 -21.77 -2.27
N GLN A 169 19.22 -21.40 -1.28
CA GLN A 169 20.08 -20.22 -1.32
C GLN A 169 21.47 -20.62 -1.80
N ASN A 170 21.84 -20.24 -3.04
CA ASN A 170 23.12 -20.57 -3.67
C ASN A 170 23.46 -22.08 -3.56
N GLY A 171 22.49 -22.95 -3.87
CA GLY A 171 22.63 -24.41 -3.78
C GLY A 171 22.50 -25.00 -2.37
N THR A 172 22.13 -24.20 -1.37
CA THR A 172 21.93 -24.66 0.02
C THR A 172 20.45 -24.63 0.40
N PRO A 173 19.82 -25.78 0.65
CA PRO A 173 18.44 -25.83 1.14
C PRO A 173 18.32 -25.22 2.53
N VAL A 174 17.31 -24.38 2.73
CA VAL A 174 16.98 -23.71 3.99
C VAL A 174 15.50 -23.37 4.02
N ARG A 175 14.84 -23.50 5.18
CA ARG A 175 13.47 -23.00 5.37
C ARG A 175 13.52 -21.55 5.83
N MET A 176 12.85 -20.65 5.11
CA MET A 176 12.86 -19.20 5.36
C MET A 176 11.45 -18.64 5.47
N LEU A 177 11.32 -17.45 6.04
CA LEU A 177 10.08 -16.67 5.93
C LEU A 177 10.16 -15.77 4.69
N TRP A 178 9.23 -15.95 3.77
CA TRP A 178 8.94 -14.96 2.75
C TRP A 178 8.05 -13.89 3.36
N GLN A 179 8.42 -12.62 3.24
CA GLN A 179 7.64 -11.49 3.72
C GLN A 179 7.61 -10.38 2.67
N GLU A 180 6.41 -9.90 2.35
CA GLU A 180 6.19 -8.76 1.47
C GLU A 180 6.90 -7.49 1.99
N THR A 181 7.40 -6.65 1.08
CA THR A 181 7.94 -5.33 1.47
C THR A 181 6.84 -4.28 1.43
N VAL A 182 6.77 -3.42 2.44
CA VAL A 182 5.90 -2.23 2.46
C VAL A 182 6.33 -1.29 1.33
N ALA A 183 5.57 -1.31 0.24
CA ALA A 183 5.75 -0.53 -0.98
C ALA A 183 4.37 -0.20 -1.57
N LYS A 184 4.30 0.32 -2.81
CA LYS A 184 3.01 0.65 -3.44
C LYS A 184 2.12 -0.59 -3.64
N GLU A 185 2.72 -1.72 -4.00
CA GLU A 185 2.03 -2.98 -4.27
C GLU A 185 1.39 -3.53 -2.99
N PHE A 186 2.05 -3.30 -1.85
CA PHE A 186 1.51 -3.62 -0.53
C PHE A 186 0.26 -2.80 -0.21
N LEU A 187 0.24 -1.50 -0.55
CA LEU A 187 -0.94 -0.65 -0.34
C LEU A 187 -2.09 -1.10 -1.23
N GLU A 188 -1.82 -1.34 -2.51
CA GLU A 188 -2.81 -1.83 -3.48
C GLU A 188 -3.41 -3.18 -3.03
N HIS A 189 -2.58 -4.14 -2.60
CA HIS A 189 -3.06 -5.41 -2.04
C HIS A 189 -3.94 -5.22 -0.80
N ASN A 190 -3.64 -4.22 0.03
CA ASN A 190 -4.42 -3.88 1.21
C ASN A 190 -5.58 -2.92 0.91
N ARG A 191 -5.95 -2.72 -0.36
CA ARG A 191 -7.05 -1.84 -0.78
C ARG A 191 -6.86 -0.42 -0.25
N ARG A 192 -5.66 0.11 -0.42
CA ARG A 192 -5.29 1.49 -0.12
C ARG A 192 -4.76 2.14 -1.38
N ARG A 193 -5.24 3.36 -1.66
CA ARG A 193 -4.65 4.20 -2.70
C ARG A 193 -3.20 4.54 -2.32
N GLU A 194 -2.32 4.58 -3.31
CA GLU A 194 -0.91 4.94 -3.08
C GLU A 194 -0.82 6.31 -2.37
N GLY A 195 0.12 6.43 -1.43
CA GLY A 195 0.26 7.61 -0.59
C GLY A 195 1.60 7.65 0.15
N PRO A 196 1.84 8.69 0.97
CA PRO A 196 3.04 8.80 1.77
C PRO A 196 3.23 7.59 2.70
N LEU A 197 4.43 7.01 2.67
CA LEU A 197 4.88 5.97 3.59
C LEU A 197 6.00 6.53 4.47
N LEU A 198 5.89 6.34 5.77
CA LEU A 198 6.84 6.83 6.76
C LEU A 198 7.29 5.70 7.69
N GLU A 199 8.47 5.84 8.28
CA GLU A 199 8.95 4.95 9.34
C GLU A 199 9.80 5.70 10.37
N GLY A 200 10.06 5.10 11.53
CA GLY A 200 11.01 5.64 12.51
C GLY A 200 12.39 5.84 11.90
N ASP A 201 13.02 6.99 12.16
CA ASP A 201 14.37 7.29 11.71
C ASP A 201 15.41 6.74 12.69
N GLU A 202 16.12 5.70 12.25
CA GLU A 202 17.16 5.03 13.03
C GLU A 202 18.56 5.66 12.83
N ALA A 203 18.69 6.72 12.03
CA ALA A 203 19.99 7.31 11.72
C ALA A 203 20.77 7.72 12.98
N LEU A 204 20.10 8.30 13.98
CA LEU A 204 20.74 8.66 15.26
C LEU A 204 21.20 7.42 16.04
N LEU A 205 20.40 6.34 16.03
CA LEU A 205 20.73 5.07 16.69
C LEU A 205 21.96 4.41 16.07
N ALA A 206 22.09 4.50 14.74
CA ALA A 206 23.21 3.94 14.00
C ALA A 206 24.51 4.73 14.22
N LEU A 207 24.44 6.06 14.20
CA LEU A 207 25.61 6.95 14.30
C LEU A 207 26.31 6.91 15.66
N TRP A 208 25.52 6.86 16.72
CA TRP A 208 26.01 6.95 18.09
C TRP A 208 25.61 5.72 18.91
N SER A 209 25.68 4.55 18.26
CA SER A 209 25.44 3.26 18.90
C SER A 209 26.35 3.02 20.11
N ASP A 210 27.51 3.66 20.15
CA ASP A 210 28.49 3.69 21.24
C ASP A 210 28.09 4.61 22.42
N ARG A 211 27.17 5.56 22.22
CA ARG A 211 26.70 6.52 23.25
C ARG A 211 25.42 6.10 23.98
N GLY A 212 25.02 4.83 23.87
CA GLY A 212 23.93 4.26 24.69
C GLY A 212 22.60 4.09 23.97
N GLY A 213 22.61 3.65 22.70
CA GLY A 213 21.49 3.05 21.95
C GLY A 213 20.11 3.67 22.18
N TYR A 214 19.38 3.18 23.20
CA TYR A 214 18.03 3.64 23.54
C TYR A 214 17.92 5.10 23.97
N LEU A 215 19.00 5.72 24.45
CA LEU A 215 19.03 7.13 24.83
C LEU A 215 18.63 8.05 23.66
N LEU A 216 19.06 7.71 22.45
CA LEU A 216 18.84 8.54 21.25
C LEU A 216 17.56 8.17 20.51
N GLU A 217 16.85 7.11 20.92
CA GLU A 217 15.53 6.78 20.40
C GLU A 217 14.51 7.89 20.75
N ASP A 218 14.65 8.49 21.93
CA ASP A 218 13.80 9.61 22.40
C ASP A 218 14.03 10.91 21.61
N LEU A 219 15.18 11.01 20.95
CA LEU A 219 15.51 12.10 20.03
C LEU A 219 15.30 11.68 18.56
N GLY A 220 14.98 10.40 18.31
CA GLY A 220 14.62 9.90 17.00
C GLY A 220 13.24 10.41 16.58
N LEU A 221 13.11 10.70 15.29
CA LEU A 221 11.87 11.17 14.68
C LEU A 221 11.40 10.15 13.62
N ALA A 222 10.55 10.56 12.69
CA ALA A 222 10.19 9.77 11.52
C ALA A 222 10.88 10.28 10.24
N ARG A 223 10.88 9.43 9.21
CA ARG A 223 11.34 9.75 7.84
C ARG A 223 10.41 9.16 6.78
N VAL A 224 10.42 9.76 5.59
CA VAL A 224 9.70 9.28 4.41
C VAL A 224 10.51 8.18 3.73
N VAL A 225 9.85 7.09 3.32
CA VAL A 225 10.54 5.92 2.73
C VAL A 225 10.27 5.74 1.23
N ASN A 226 9.27 6.43 0.69
CA ASN A 226 8.89 6.37 -0.72
C ASN A 226 9.04 7.74 -1.41
N GLY A 227 10.25 8.33 -1.38
CA GLY A 227 10.53 9.66 -1.94
C GLY A 227 10.01 9.91 -3.37
N LYS A 228 9.98 8.88 -4.23
CA LYS A 228 9.39 8.96 -5.58
C LYS A 228 7.91 9.36 -5.61
N TRP A 229 7.16 9.07 -4.55
CA TRP A 229 5.78 9.53 -4.41
C TRP A 229 5.72 11.04 -4.28
N VAL A 230 6.60 11.62 -3.47
CA VAL A 230 6.71 13.06 -3.24
C VAL A 230 7.05 13.80 -4.53
N GLU A 231 7.82 13.18 -5.42
CA GLU A 231 8.24 13.76 -6.70
C GLU A 231 7.09 13.93 -7.70
N ARG A 232 5.93 13.27 -7.51
CA ARG A 232 4.81 13.27 -8.47
C ARG A 232 4.17 14.63 -8.73
N GLY A 233 4.26 15.57 -7.79
CA GLY A 233 3.64 16.89 -7.95
C GLY A 233 3.34 17.59 -6.64
N ALA A 234 2.85 18.83 -6.73
CA ALA A 234 2.63 19.69 -5.57
C ALA A 234 1.63 19.12 -4.55
N ALA A 235 0.58 18.42 -5.01
CA ALA A 235 -0.38 17.77 -4.13
C ALA A 235 0.22 16.56 -3.39
N SER A 236 1.12 15.79 -4.02
CA SER A 236 1.89 14.74 -3.32
C SER A 236 2.83 15.31 -2.26
N VAL A 237 3.48 16.43 -2.58
CA VAL A 237 4.32 17.18 -1.62
C VAL A 237 3.48 17.65 -0.42
N ALA A 238 2.33 18.27 -0.66
CA ALA A 238 1.44 18.76 0.40
C ALA A 238 1.00 17.64 1.36
N MET A 239 0.54 16.50 0.82
CA MET A 239 0.17 15.34 1.65
C MET A 239 1.35 14.79 2.45
N THR A 240 2.53 14.71 1.83
CA THR A 240 3.73 14.18 2.49
C THR A 240 4.16 15.08 3.63
N VAL A 241 4.23 16.40 3.42
CA VAL A 241 4.64 17.35 4.47
C VAL A 241 3.61 17.40 5.60
N GLU A 242 2.32 17.30 5.30
CA GLU A 242 1.25 17.21 6.31
C GLU A 242 1.41 15.94 7.17
N ALA A 243 1.51 14.77 6.53
CA ALA A 243 1.68 13.49 7.19
C ALA A 243 2.96 13.46 8.04
N PHE A 244 4.07 13.93 7.47
CA PHE A 244 5.35 14.06 8.14
C PHE A 244 5.23 14.96 9.37
N THR A 245 4.71 16.18 9.23
CA THR A 245 4.60 17.14 10.34
C THR A 245 3.78 16.59 11.50
N ARG A 246 2.60 16.02 11.24
CA ARG A 246 1.75 15.44 12.30
C ARG A 246 2.44 14.29 13.03
N LEU A 247 3.14 13.44 12.28
CA LEU A 247 3.89 12.34 12.86
C LEU A 247 5.09 12.86 13.67
N GLN A 248 5.84 13.82 13.15
CA GLN A 248 6.96 14.43 13.86
C GLN A 248 6.52 15.05 15.19
N THR A 249 5.37 15.73 15.24
CA THR A 249 4.81 16.27 16.50
C THR A 249 4.51 15.16 17.52
N ALA A 250 4.02 14.00 17.08
CA ALA A 250 3.81 12.84 17.95
C ALA A 250 5.13 12.26 18.49
N TYR A 251 6.17 12.18 17.65
CA TYR A 251 7.51 11.77 18.08
C TYR A 251 8.18 12.78 19.01
N ALA A 252 8.09 14.08 18.72
CA ALA A 252 8.63 15.13 19.58
C ALA A 252 7.96 15.13 20.96
N THR A 253 6.64 14.91 20.99
CA THR A 253 5.88 14.70 22.23
C THR A 253 6.38 13.50 23.01
N TYR A 254 6.49 12.35 22.34
CA TYR A 254 7.01 11.12 22.93
C TYR A 254 8.40 11.38 23.54
N GLY A 255 9.29 11.98 22.75
CA GLY A 255 10.61 12.37 23.20
C GLY A 255 10.55 13.21 24.45
N ASN A 256 9.75 14.28 24.47
CA ASN A 256 9.62 15.22 25.60
C ASN A 256 9.10 14.58 26.88
N SER A 257 8.26 13.56 26.74
CA SER A 257 7.78 12.81 27.88
C SER A 257 8.90 11.99 28.53
N ASN A 258 9.92 11.58 27.79
CA ASN A 258 10.99 10.74 28.31
C ASN A 258 12.13 11.57 28.92
N ALA A 259 12.53 11.22 30.14
CA ALA A 259 13.63 11.87 30.85
C ALA A 259 15.01 11.33 30.41
N LEU A 260 15.10 10.78 29.19
CA LEU A 260 16.30 10.10 28.69
C LEU A 260 16.77 8.95 29.61
N ASP A 261 15.81 8.36 30.34
CA ASP A 261 15.98 7.19 31.18
C ASP A 261 15.23 6.01 30.53
N PRO A 262 15.96 5.02 29.96
CA PRO A 262 15.35 3.85 29.34
C PRO A 262 14.45 3.03 30.26
N SER A 263 14.57 3.17 31.58
CA SER A 263 13.71 2.50 32.57
C SER A 263 12.36 3.22 32.79
N GLN A 264 12.28 4.51 32.42
CA GLN A 264 11.09 5.37 32.56
C GLN A 264 10.50 5.86 31.24
N ALA A 265 11.12 5.49 30.11
CA ALA A 265 10.64 5.83 28.78
C ALA A 265 9.25 5.20 28.53
N LEU A 266 8.33 6.01 27.97
CA LEU A 266 7.17 5.51 27.26
C LEU A 266 7.62 4.53 26.18
N THR A 267 6.76 3.59 25.82
CA THR A 267 7.01 2.63 24.76
C THR A 267 6.03 2.79 23.60
N GLY A 268 5.02 3.63 23.78
CA GLY A 268 4.01 3.98 22.79
C GLY A 268 4.11 5.43 22.33
N LEU A 269 3.95 5.66 21.03
CA LEU A 269 3.74 6.99 20.48
C LEU A 269 2.32 7.49 20.77
N PRO A 270 2.12 8.78 21.08
CA PRO A 270 0.80 9.38 21.11
C PRO A 270 0.16 9.41 19.72
N LEU A 271 -1.16 9.49 19.68
CA LEU A 271 -1.91 9.63 18.42
C LEU A 271 -1.49 10.93 17.72
N PRO A 272 -1.02 10.89 16.45
CA PRO A 272 -0.81 12.07 15.64
C PRO A 272 -2.13 12.84 15.46
N ASP A 273 -2.05 14.16 15.40
CA ASP A 273 -3.24 15.01 15.30
C ASP A 273 -4.14 14.60 14.12
N THR A 274 -5.42 14.41 14.41
CA THR A 274 -6.43 14.01 13.42
C THR A 274 -7.83 14.35 13.91
N THR A 275 -8.66 14.82 12.99
CA THR A 275 -10.10 15.02 13.20
C THR A 275 -10.91 13.76 12.85
N SER A 276 -10.26 12.70 12.37
CA SER A 276 -10.92 11.46 11.97
C SER A 276 -11.03 10.49 13.13
N ALA A 277 -12.27 10.28 13.59
CA ALA A 277 -12.59 9.27 14.59
C ALA A 277 -12.19 7.85 14.14
N GLU A 278 -12.27 7.57 12.83
CA GLU A 278 -11.86 6.28 12.27
C GLU A 278 -10.34 6.10 12.31
N ALA A 279 -9.55 7.10 11.90
CA ALA A 279 -8.09 7.03 12.00
C ALA A 279 -7.64 6.84 13.46
N ALA A 280 -8.26 7.58 14.39
CA ALA A 280 -8.02 7.41 15.83
C ALA A 280 -8.40 6.00 16.32
N ARG A 281 -9.51 5.44 15.83
CA ARG A 281 -9.93 4.07 16.14
C ARG A 281 -8.90 3.05 15.66
N ILE A 282 -8.44 3.16 14.41
CA ILE A 282 -7.44 2.26 13.81
C ILE A 282 -6.15 2.28 14.64
N TRP A 283 -5.66 3.48 15.00
CA TRP A 283 -4.43 3.63 15.80
C TRP A 283 -4.49 2.86 17.14
N TRP A 284 -5.57 3.05 17.90
CA TRP A 284 -5.70 2.45 19.23
C TRP A 284 -6.09 0.98 19.18
N ASP A 285 -6.90 0.56 18.20
CA ASP A 285 -7.23 -0.85 18.00
C ASP A 285 -5.98 -1.65 17.63
N TYR A 286 -5.14 -1.09 16.74
CA TYR A 286 -3.85 -1.68 16.39
C TYR A 286 -2.96 -1.87 17.63
N ALA A 287 -2.82 -0.83 18.46
CA ALA A 287 -2.00 -0.93 19.69
C ALA A 287 -2.52 -2.01 20.65
N ALA A 288 -3.85 -2.10 20.84
CA ALA A 288 -4.45 -3.11 21.70
C ALA A 288 -4.21 -4.54 21.19
N LEU A 289 -4.38 -4.78 19.88
CA LEU A 289 -4.10 -6.07 19.26
C LEU A 289 -2.61 -6.44 19.39
N MET A 290 -1.70 -5.48 19.21
CA MET A 290 -0.26 -5.71 19.40
C MET A 290 0.07 -6.16 20.83
N PHE A 291 -0.53 -5.56 21.85
CA PHE A 291 -0.35 -6.03 23.24
C PHE A 291 -1.01 -7.39 23.51
N ALA A 292 -2.19 -7.65 22.93
CA ALA A 292 -2.90 -8.90 23.08
C ALA A 292 -2.15 -10.09 22.43
N MET A 293 -1.47 -9.84 21.32
CA MET A 293 -0.56 -10.79 20.66
C MET A 293 0.82 -10.92 21.33
N ARG A 294 1.10 -10.13 22.38
CA ARG A 294 2.43 -10.00 22.99
C ARG A 294 3.51 -9.51 22.01
N ALA A 295 3.09 -8.73 21.02
CA ALA A 295 3.89 -8.27 19.88
C ALA A 295 4.42 -6.83 20.04
N SER A 296 4.68 -6.41 21.27
CA SER A 296 4.99 -5.01 21.61
C SER A 296 6.31 -4.49 21.07
N HIS A 297 7.18 -5.34 20.52
CA HIS A 297 8.43 -4.88 19.89
C HIS A 297 8.16 -3.98 18.68
N GLY A 298 7.10 -4.27 17.92
CA GLY A 298 6.63 -3.45 16.81
C GLY A 298 5.90 -2.16 17.21
N LEU A 299 5.77 -1.88 18.52
CA LEU A 299 5.25 -0.60 19.02
C LEU A 299 6.37 0.42 19.33
N ARG A 300 7.63 -0.02 19.37
CA ARG A 300 8.79 0.85 19.62
C ARG A 300 8.96 1.88 18.50
N PRO A 301 9.23 3.16 18.80
CA PRO A 301 9.35 4.23 17.80
C PRO A 301 10.19 3.86 16.57
N HIS A 302 11.40 3.32 16.76
CA HIS A 302 12.29 2.95 15.64
C HIS A 302 11.73 1.84 14.73
N ASN A 303 10.92 0.92 15.26
CA ASN A 303 10.35 -0.20 14.48
C ASN A 303 9.03 0.15 13.79
N ARG A 304 8.52 1.37 13.98
CA ARG A 304 7.18 1.73 13.52
C ARG A 304 7.19 2.14 12.05
N LYS A 305 6.17 1.67 11.32
CA LYS A 305 5.89 2.03 9.94
C LYS A 305 4.48 2.59 9.83
N PHE A 306 4.28 3.49 8.88
CA PHE A 306 3.07 4.28 8.77
C PHE A 306 2.67 4.51 7.31
N TYR A 307 1.37 4.60 7.09
CA TYR A 307 0.76 5.06 5.85
C TYR A 307 -0.13 6.27 6.14
N TRP A 308 -0.07 7.27 5.26
CA TRP A 308 -1.03 8.38 5.29
C TRP A 308 -2.25 8.04 4.45
N ASN A 309 -3.40 7.89 5.11
CA ASN A 309 -4.67 7.72 4.43
C ASN A 309 -5.26 9.09 4.11
N ALA A 310 -5.23 9.46 2.83
CA ALA A 310 -5.67 10.76 2.35
C ALA A 310 -7.19 10.98 2.49
N PHE A 311 -8.00 9.93 2.33
CA PHE A 311 -9.45 10.03 2.54
C PHE A 311 -9.79 10.30 4.01
N LEU A 312 -9.13 9.59 4.93
CA LEU A 312 -9.31 9.77 6.36
C LEU A 312 -8.62 11.02 6.91
N GLN A 313 -7.61 11.56 6.22
CA GLN A 313 -6.75 12.64 6.72
C GLN A 313 -6.06 12.24 8.05
N GLY A 314 -5.51 11.03 8.06
CA GLY A 314 -4.92 10.43 9.26
C GLY A 314 -3.90 9.33 8.97
N ILE A 315 -3.11 9.00 10.00
CA ILE A 315 -2.04 8.01 9.93
C ILE A 315 -2.58 6.62 10.31
N GLU A 316 -2.36 5.63 9.44
CA GLU A 316 -2.55 4.21 9.73
C GLU A 316 -1.20 3.57 10.09
N PRO A 317 -1.09 2.85 11.22
CA PRO A 317 0.09 2.07 11.55
C PRO A 317 0.17 0.80 10.70
N ILE A 318 1.40 0.41 10.34
CA ILE A 318 1.71 -0.80 9.58
C ILE A 318 2.50 -1.75 10.48
N TYR A 319 2.09 -3.01 10.53
CA TYR A 319 2.80 -4.04 11.29
C TYR A 319 4.20 -4.33 10.76
N TYR A 320 5.15 -4.37 11.67
CA TYR A 320 6.51 -4.82 11.40
C TYR A 320 7.19 -5.28 12.69
N ASP A 321 7.85 -6.44 12.63
CA ASP A 321 8.79 -6.91 13.67
C ASP A 321 8.22 -6.95 15.10
N GLY A 322 7.11 -7.67 15.27
CA GLY A 322 6.40 -7.69 16.55
C GLY A 322 7.08 -8.48 17.68
N GLU A 323 8.00 -9.39 17.35
CA GLU A 323 8.48 -10.47 18.25
C GLU A 323 7.32 -11.20 18.96
N VAL A 324 6.34 -11.67 18.18
CA VAL A 324 5.11 -12.28 18.71
C VAL A 324 5.44 -13.54 19.53
N ASP A 325 4.92 -13.60 20.76
CA ASP A 325 5.11 -14.75 21.67
C ASP A 325 4.04 -14.82 22.76
N LEU A 326 2.98 -15.61 22.53
CA LEU A 326 1.89 -15.80 23.48
C LEU A 326 2.29 -16.58 24.74
N LYS A 327 3.46 -17.24 24.78
CA LYS A 327 3.92 -17.95 25.98
C LYS A 327 4.37 -16.97 27.08
N ARG A 328 4.62 -15.70 26.71
CA ARG A 328 4.95 -14.64 27.67
C ARG A 328 3.74 -14.34 28.54
N SER A 329 3.94 -14.40 29.86
CA SER A 329 2.89 -14.13 30.85
C SER A 329 2.40 -12.68 30.82
N LYS A 330 3.23 -11.74 30.35
CA LYS A 330 2.92 -10.30 30.23
C LYS A 330 3.45 -9.76 28.90
N PRO A 331 2.84 -8.69 28.35
CA PRO A 331 3.41 -8.03 27.19
C PRO A 331 4.75 -7.39 27.57
N ARG A 332 5.73 -7.47 26.67
CA ARG A 332 6.96 -6.68 26.80
C ARG A 332 6.54 -5.20 26.68
N TYR A 333 7.27 -4.28 27.29
CA TYR A 333 7.11 -2.84 27.09
C TYR A 333 5.83 -2.13 27.58
N LEU A 334 4.69 -2.77 27.88
CA LEU A 334 3.57 -2.05 28.53
C LEU A 334 3.92 -1.69 29.99
N ARG A 335 4.62 -0.57 30.18
CA ARG A 335 5.13 -0.12 31.48
C ARG A 335 4.05 0.64 32.26
N ALA A 336 4.30 0.88 33.54
CA ALA A 336 3.38 1.65 34.38
C ALA A 336 3.08 3.03 33.79
N ARG A 337 4.09 3.70 33.21
CA ARG A 337 3.95 5.03 32.62
C ARG A 337 3.14 5.06 31.32
N ASP A 338 3.16 3.97 30.55
CA ASP A 338 2.36 3.84 29.34
C ASP A 338 0.86 3.79 29.65
N ARG A 339 0.48 3.48 30.89
CA ARG A 339 -0.92 3.41 31.29
C ARG A 339 -1.64 4.74 31.15
N THR A 340 -0.98 5.86 31.44
CA THR A 340 -1.61 7.18 31.26
C THR A 340 -1.92 7.49 29.79
N LEU A 341 -1.09 6.98 28.87
CA LEU A 341 -1.31 7.12 27.43
C LEU A 341 -2.45 6.22 26.94
N TYR A 342 -2.45 4.96 27.34
CA TYR A 342 -3.39 3.96 26.83
C TYR A 342 -4.73 3.92 27.58
N ALA A 343 -4.78 4.22 28.87
CA ALA A 343 -5.98 4.08 29.70
C ALA A 343 -7.21 4.84 29.19
N PRO A 344 -7.10 6.08 28.66
CA PRO A 344 -8.25 6.78 28.09
C PRO A 344 -8.87 6.06 26.87
N HIS A 345 -8.10 5.16 26.24
CA HIS A 345 -8.48 4.52 24.98
C HIS A 345 -8.69 3.01 25.12
N PHE A 346 -8.06 2.35 26.10
CA PHE A 346 -8.19 0.91 26.36
C PHE A 346 -9.40 0.64 27.26
N THR A 347 -10.57 1.07 26.81
CA THR A 347 -11.84 0.93 27.51
C THR A 347 -12.37 -0.51 27.42
N ALA A 348 -13.25 -0.87 28.36
CA ALA A 348 -13.94 -2.17 28.35
C ALA A 348 -14.68 -2.41 27.02
N ASP A 349 -15.37 -1.40 26.50
CA ASP A 349 -16.12 -1.51 25.24
C ASP A 349 -15.20 -1.77 24.04
N ARG A 350 -14.04 -1.09 23.97
CA ARG A 350 -13.06 -1.32 22.90
C ARG A 350 -12.52 -2.75 22.97
N MET A 351 -12.12 -3.21 24.16
CA MET A 351 -11.56 -4.55 24.32
C MET A 351 -12.60 -5.64 24.03
N ALA A 352 -13.85 -5.46 24.47
CA ALA A 352 -14.95 -6.36 24.18
C ALA A 352 -15.24 -6.43 22.67
N ARG A 353 -15.27 -5.29 21.98
CA ARG A 353 -15.46 -5.24 20.52
C ARG A 353 -14.32 -5.95 19.78
N LEU A 354 -13.06 -5.72 20.18
CA LEU A 354 -11.92 -6.39 19.56
C LEU A 354 -11.93 -7.89 19.83
N ALA A 355 -12.28 -8.32 21.05
CA ALA A 355 -12.36 -9.74 21.40
C ALA A 355 -13.46 -10.43 20.59
N ALA A 356 -14.62 -9.78 20.44
CA ALA A 356 -15.69 -10.26 19.57
C ALA A 356 -15.26 -10.32 18.10
N ALA A 357 -14.53 -9.33 17.59
CA ALA A 357 -14.02 -9.34 16.23
C ALA A 357 -13.02 -10.49 15.99
N VAL A 358 -12.12 -10.78 16.93
CA VAL A 358 -11.20 -11.93 16.88
C VAL A 358 -11.98 -13.25 16.95
N ALA A 359 -12.95 -13.35 17.86
CA ALA A 359 -13.76 -14.56 18.05
C ALA A 359 -14.73 -14.84 16.89
N ALA A 360 -15.12 -13.81 16.14
CA ALA A 360 -15.97 -13.94 14.95
C ALA A 360 -15.20 -14.46 13.72
N LEU A 361 -13.86 -14.54 13.78
CA LEU A 361 -13.08 -15.22 12.74
C LEU A 361 -13.34 -16.71 12.81
N ASP A 362 -13.67 -17.32 11.67
CA ASP A 362 -13.77 -18.77 11.53
C ASP A 362 -12.40 -19.41 11.87
N GLY A 363 -12.32 -20.06 13.03
CA GLY A 363 -11.11 -20.68 13.53
C GLY A 363 -10.61 -21.85 12.67
N GLU A 364 -11.52 -22.59 12.04
CA GLU A 364 -11.16 -23.68 11.13
C GLU A 364 -10.56 -23.11 9.84
N ALA A 365 -11.23 -22.13 9.22
CA ALA A 365 -10.73 -21.47 8.03
C ALA A 365 -9.41 -20.71 8.29
N PHE A 366 -9.28 -20.06 9.47
CA PHE A 366 -8.04 -19.42 9.89
C PHE A 366 -6.92 -20.43 10.07
N GLY A 367 -7.17 -21.53 10.77
CA GLY A 367 -6.21 -22.61 10.98
C GLY A 367 -5.78 -23.28 9.67
N ALA A 368 -6.73 -23.53 8.76
CA ALA A 368 -6.46 -24.06 7.42
C ALA A 368 -5.58 -23.12 6.61
N ARG A 369 -5.89 -21.81 6.62
CA ARG A 369 -5.06 -20.80 5.95
C ARG A 369 -3.66 -20.74 6.53
N TYR A 370 -3.52 -20.71 7.85
CA TYR A 370 -2.23 -20.72 8.52
C TYR A 370 -1.39 -21.94 8.13
N ARG A 371 -1.96 -23.16 8.13
CA ARG A 371 -1.27 -24.37 7.70
C ARG A 371 -0.79 -24.30 6.24
N ALA A 372 -1.60 -23.73 5.35
CA ALA A 372 -1.22 -23.51 3.95
C ALA A 372 0.00 -22.57 3.82
N LEU A 373 0.05 -21.51 4.65
CA LEU A 373 1.18 -20.57 4.69
C LEU A 373 2.46 -21.15 5.32
N CYS A 374 2.37 -22.30 5.97
CA CYS A 374 3.50 -22.92 6.66
C CYS A 374 4.23 -24.03 5.88
N ALA A 375 3.80 -24.33 4.65
CA ALA A 375 4.30 -25.48 3.89
C ALA A 375 4.21 -26.81 4.68
N GLY A 376 3.14 -27.01 5.46
CA GLY A 376 2.89 -28.25 6.21
C GLY A 376 3.71 -28.46 7.49
N GLY A 377 4.62 -27.55 7.84
CA GLY A 377 5.48 -27.68 9.04
C GLY A 377 4.86 -27.21 10.36
N CYS A 378 3.73 -26.50 10.31
CA CYS A 378 3.12 -25.87 11.49
C CYS A 378 2.23 -26.84 12.28
N ALA A 379 2.18 -26.64 13.60
CA ALA A 379 1.30 -27.42 14.48
C ALA A 379 -0.19 -27.17 14.13
N PRO A 380 -1.02 -28.22 13.94
CA PRO A 380 -2.40 -28.06 13.46
C PRO A 380 -3.29 -27.17 14.32
N GLU A 381 -3.13 -27.24 15.64
CA GLU A 381 -3.92 -26.51 16.65
C GLU A 381 -3.43 -25.07 16.90
N ALA A 382 -2.25 -24.69 16.38
CA ALA A 382 -1.62 -23.42 16.74
C ALA A 382 -2.44 -22.20 16.31
N GLY A 383 -3.14 -22.27 15.16
CA GLY A 383 -4.02 -21.20 14.70
C GLY A 383 -5.18 -20.94 15.65
N GLY A 384 -5.90 -21.99 16.06
CA GLY A 384 -7.02 -21.89 17.01
C GLY A 384 -6.55 -21.39 18.38
N HIS A 385 -5.49 -21.99 18.93
CA HIS A 385 -4.91 -21.56 20.20
C HIS A 385 -4.45 -20.09 20.17
N PHE A 386 -3.90 -19.63 19.05
CA PHE A 386 -3.49 -18.25 18.88
C PHE A 386 -4.69 -17.29 18.96
N LEU A 387 -5.76 -17.55 18.21
CA LEU A 387 -6.98 -16.74 18.26
C LEU A 387 -7.60 -16.70 19.66
N THR A 388 -7.75 -17.86 20.30
CA THR A 388 -8.27 -17.96 21.67
C THR A 388 -7.40 -17.19 22.65
N GLY A 389 -6.07 -17.32 22.55
CA GLY A 389 -5.13 -16.62 23.40
C GLY A 389 -5.19 -15.10 23.24
N VAL A 390 -5.26 -14.60 22.01
CA VAL A 390 -5.40 -13.16 21.73
C VAL A 390 -6.73 -12.63 22.27
N ALA A 391 -7.84 -13.30 21.99
CA ALA A 391 -9.16 -12.91 22.48
C ALA A 391 -9.21 -12.89 24.02
N ALA A 392 -8.62 -13.89 24.68
CA ALA A 392 -8.55 -13.97 26.14
C ALA A 392 -7.63 -12.89 26.76
N ASN A 393 -6.62 -12.41 26.03
CA ASN A 393 -5.71 -11.37 26.53
C ASN A 393 -6.33 -9.96 26.48
N LEU A 394 -7.30 -9.69 25.59
CA LEU A 394 -7.87 -8.36 25.40
C LEU A 394 -8.56 -7.79 26.66
N PRO A 395 -9.44 -8.54 27.38
CA PRO A 395 -10.05 -8.03 28.62
C PRO A 395 -9.02 -7.64 29.69
N ALA A 396 -7.87 -8.31 29.74
CA ALA A 396 -6.80 -8.01 30.69
C ALA A 396 -6.03 -6.70 30.37
N LEU A 397 -6.29 -6.08 29.22
CA LEU A 397 -5.73 -4.79 28.83
C LEU A 397 -6.60 -3.60 29.25
N VAL A 398 -7.77 -3.82 29.86
CA VAL A 398 -8.57 -2.71 30.41
C VAL A 398 -7.77 -2.09 31.55
N LEU A 399 -7.39 -0.83 31.37
CA LEU A 399 -6.63 -0.06 32.35
C LEU A 399 -7.59 0.85 33.13
N PRO A 400 -7.41 1.02 34.45
CA PRO A 400 -8.18 2.01 35.20
C PRO A 400 -7.93 3.40 34.61
N ALA A 401 -8.95 4.25 34.62
CA ALA A 401 -8.81 5.64 34.22
C ALA A 401 -7.82 6.33 35.18
N GLU A 402 -6.58 6.47 34.73
CA GLU A 402 -5.62 7.40 35.31
C GLU A 402 -5.97 8.79 34.73
N GLY A 403 -5.77 9.86 35.51
CA GLY A 403 -6.15 11.22 35.09
C GLY A 403 -5.64 11.54 33.67
N ALA A 404 -6.41 12.32 32.91
CA ALA A 404 -6.07 12.63 31.52
C ALA A 404 -4.63 13.13 31.43
N PRO A 405 -3.82 12.63 30.46
CA PRO A 405 -2.51 13.21 30.23
C PRO A 405 -2.69 14.72 29.96
N PRO A 406 -1.80 15.57 30.47
CA PRO A 406 -1.89 17.01 30.23
C PRO A 406 -1.96 17.26 28.72
N ALA A 407 -2.76 18.26 28.32
CA ALA A 407 -2.82 18.68 26.93
C ALA A 407 -1.38 18.91 26.42
N LEU A 408 -1.09 18.36 25.26
CA LEU A 408 0.23 18.48 24.67
C LEU A 408 0.43 19.94 24.28
N ALA A 409 1.16 20.68 25.10
CA ALA A 409 1.76 21.94 24.69
C ALA A 409 2.58 21.71 23.40
N ASP A 410 2.80 22.76 22.61
CA ASP A 410 3.70 22.69 21.45
C ASP A 410 5.01 21.99 21.86
N PRO A 411 5.30 20.79 21.32
CA PRO A 411 6.43 20.00 21.78
C PRO A 411 7.75 20.56 21.24
N TRP A 412 7.71 21.43 20.23
CA TRP A 412 8.91 21.84 19.50
C TRP A 412 9.93 22.60 20.35
N PRO A 413 9.57 23.64 21.14
CA PRO A 413 10.56 24.35 21.94
C PRO A 413 11.32 23.45 22.93
N GLY A 414 10.59 22.56 23.62
CA GLY A 414 11.18 21.61 24.56
C GLY A 414 12.01 20.52 23.88
N PHE A 415 11.56 20.04 22.72
CA PHE A 415 12.28 19.02 21.97
C PHE A 415 13.58 19.58 21.38
N THR A 416 13.51 20.72 20.71
CA THR A 416 14.67 21.37 20.07
C THR A 416 15.73 21.79 21.08
N ALA A 417 15.34 22.29 22.26
CA ALA A 417 16.29 22.58 23.33
C ALA A 417 17.07 21.33 23.75
N ARG A 418 16.36 20.22 24.01
CA ARG A 418 16.99 18.94 24.39
C ARG A 418 17.85 18.35 23.29
N LEU A 419 17.43 18.48 22.03
CA LEU A 419 18.20 18.04 20.86
C LEU A 419 19.57 18.73 20.85
N PHE A 420 19.62 20.07 20.94
CA PHE A 420 20.87 20.81 20.95
C PHE A 420 21.70 20.66 22.24
N ASP A 421 21.06 20.36 23.37
CA ASP A 421 21.78 20.09 24.62
C ASP A 421 22.53 18.75 24.59
N HIS A 422 21.96 17.73 23.96
CA HIS A 422 22.57 16.39 23.89
C HIS A 422 23.44 16.17 22.64
N LEU A 423 23.12 16.86 21.55
CA LEU A 423 23.82 16.79 20.27
C LEU A 423 24.15 18.21 19.80
N PRO A 424 25.07 18.94 20.45
CA PRO A 424 25.40 20.32 20.11
C PRO A 424 25.95 20.50 18.68
N GLU A 425 26.45 19.43 18.07
CA GLU A 425 26.92 19.36 16.69
C GLU A 425 25.81 19.20 15.63
N ILE A 426 24.58 18.91 16.04
CA ILE A 426 23.46 18.70 15.09
C ILE A 426 22.85 20.03 14.68
N ARG A 427 22.35 20.08 13.44
CA ARG A 427 21.51 21.17 12.94
C ARG A 427 20.07 20.69 12.83
N SER A 428 19.11 21.59 13.02
CA SER A 428 17.70 21.30 12.74
C SER A 428 17.26 22.02 11.47
N ARG A 429 16.43 21.37 10.65
CA ARG A 429 15.78 21.99 9.50
C ARG A 429 14.28 21.99 9.76
N ASP A 430 13.73 23.17 10.02
CA ASP A 430 12.32 23.35 10.37
C ASP A 430 11.57 23.71 9.08
N ILE A 431 10.86 22.73 8.51
CA ILE A 431 10.17 22.87 7.22
C ILE A 431 8.82 23.56 7.43
N ALA A 432 8.53 24.60 6.64
CA ALA A 432 7.21 25.22 6.58
C ALA A 432 6.30 24.51 5.57
N ALA A 433 5.00 24.85 5.58
CA ALA A 433 4.05 24.35 4.60
C ALA A 433 4.54 24.69 3.16
N PRO A 434 4.51 23.73 2.22
CA PRO A 434 4.92 23.95 0.85
C PRO A 434 3.90 24.82 0.11
N ASP A 435 4.36 25.56 -0.89
CA ASP A 435 3.50 26.27 -1.83
C ASP A 435 2.62 25.26 -2.60
N PRO A 436 1.28 25.38 -2.54
CA PRO A 436 0.38 24.38 -3.14
C PRO A 436 0.48 24.25 -4.67
N ALA A 437 1.00 25.26 -5.37
CA ALA A 437 1.10 25.27 -6.83
C ALA A 437 2.42 24.67 -7.33
N SER A 438 3.53 25.05 -6.71
CA SER A 438 4.89 24.66 -7.14
C SER A 438 5.46 23.48 -6.35
N GLY A 439 4.94 23.19 -5.15
CA GLY A 439 5.51 22.22 -4.21
C GLY A 439 6.82 22.68 -3.57
N ILE A 440 7.21 23.94 -3.75
CA ILE A 440 8.41 24.52 -3.14
C ILE A 440 8.13 24.80 -1.66
N ALA A 441 9.04 24.38 -0.79
CA ALA A 441 8.95 24.67 0.64
C ALA A 441 9.96 25.76 1.06
N THR A 442 9.62 26.48 2.12
CA THR A 442 10.59 27.29 2.86
C THR A 442 10.96 26.55 4.14
N ALA A 443 12.18 26.74 4.62
CA ALA A 443 12.65 26.14 5.85
C ALA A 443 13.58 27.08 6.61
N GLN A 444 13.71 26.85 7.92
CA GLN A 444 14.75 27.46 8.74
C GLN A 444 15.79 26.40 9.07
N LEU A 445 17.04 26.65 8.73
CA LEU A 445 18.15 25.79 9.11
C LEU A 445 18.82 26.37 10.36
N CYS A 446 18.62 25.71 11.49
CA CYS A 446 18.95 26.18 12.81
C CYS A 446 20.15 25.43 13.43
N THR A 447 20.88 26.16 14.25
CA THR A 447 21.91 25.69 15.18
C THR A 447 21.59 26.23 16.57
N ARG A 448 22.36 25.86 17.58
CA ARG A 448 22.28 26.50 18.91
C ARG A 448 22.45 28.03 18.87
N GLY A 449 23.19 28.56 17.88
CA GLY A 449 23.50 29.99 17.76
C GLY A 449 22.53 30.82 16.92
N GLY A 450 21.55 30.18 16.25
CA GLY A 450 20.57 30.88 15.41
C GLY A 450 20.16 30.10 14.15
N CYS A 451 19.25 30.68 13.39
CA CYS A 451 18.64 30.09 12.20
C CYS A 451 18.90 30.90 10.93
N THR A 452 19.02 30.22 9.80
CA THR A 452 19.10 30.83 8.46
C THR A 452 17.99 30.30 7.58
N ALA A 453 17.33 31.21 6.85
CA ALA A 453 16.29 30.82 5.90
C ALA A 453 16.88 29.99 4.74
N GLN A 454 16.14 28.96 4.33
CA GLN A 454 16.44 28.10 3.20
C GLN A 454 15.19 27.96 2.32
N ARG A 455 15.38 27.93 1.01
CA ARG A 455 14.36 27.50 0.05
C ARG A 455 14.67 26.07 -0.37
N LEU A 456 13.67 25.21 -0.35
CA LEU A 456 13.77 23.81 -0.73
C LEU A 456 12.95 23.61 -2.01
N ASP A 457 13.64 23.30 -3.10
CA ASP A 457 12.96 22.71 -4.26
C ASP A 457 12.52 21.28 -3.94
N ARG A 458 11.87 20.62 -4.91
CA ARG A 458 11.27 19.31 -4.70
C ARG A 458 12.31 18.22 -4.39
N GLU A 459 13.42 18.20 -5.12
CA GLU A 459 14.50 17.22 -4.92
C GLU A 459 15.14 17.39 -3.53
N THR A 460 15.51 18.62 -3.17
CA THR A 460 16.08 18.92 -1.85
C THR A 460 15.10 18.63 -0.71
N LEU A 461 13.80 18.86 -0.94
CA LEU A 461 12.75 18.52 0.02
C LEU A 461 12.66 17.00 0.23
N VAL A 462 12.71 16.21 -0.83
CA VAL A 462 12.71 14.74 -0.73
C VAL A 462 13.90 14.23 0.05
N GLU A 463 15.10 14.76 -0.22
CA GLU A 463 16.29 14.43 0.56
C GLU A 463 16.11 14.80 2.04
N ALA A 464 15.59 16.00 2.33
CA ALA A 464 15.33 16.45 3.69
C ALA A 464 14.35 15.54 4.44
N LEU A 465 13.30 15.06 3.77
CA LEU A 465 12.27 14.22 4.38
C LEU A 465 12.69 12.75 4.51
N SER A 466 13.69 12.31 3.76
CA SER A 466 14.13 10.90 3.70
C SER A 466 15.01 10.47 4.89
N GLY A 467 15.29 11.38 5.83
CA GLY A 467 16.02 11.13 7.08
C GLY A 467 17.20 12.08 7.27
N ALA A 468 17.97 11.87 8.33
CA ALA A 468 19.16 12.68 8.58
C ALA A 468 20.22 12.52 7.46
N VAL A 469 20.58 13.63 6.78
CA VAL A 469 21.63 13.65 5.76
C VAL A 469 22.98 13.71 6.47
N ILE A 470 23.84 12.71 6.22
CA ILE A 470 25.15 12.56 6.84
C ILE A 470 26.18 12.32 5.73
N ASP A 471 26.79 13.39 5.23
CA ASP A 471 27.90 13.26 4.28
C ASP A 471 29.01 14.26 4.65
N GLY A 472 29.82 13.91 5.64
CA GLY A 472 31.04 14.65 6.05
C GLY A 472 30.83 16.06 6.64
N VAL A 473 29.61 16.59 6.58
CA VAL A 473 29.16 17.89 7.11
C VAL A 473 28.12 17.60 8.20
N GLU A 474 28.13 18.42 9.26
CA GLU A 474 27.26 18.37 10.44
C GLU A 474 25.87 17.73 10.18
N PRO A 475 25.46 16.69 10.95
CA PRO A 475 24.21 15.99 10.73
C PRO A 475 23.02 16.97 10.82
N VAL A 476 22.11 16.89 9.85
CA VAL A 476 20.90 17.74 9.82
C VAL A 476 19.68 16.89 10.08
N MET A 477 18.90 17.24 11.09
CA MET A 477 17.62 16.62 11.42
C MET A 477 16.47 17.49 10.90
N THR A 478 15.55 16.89 10.16
CA THR A 478 14.39 17.61 9.63
C THR A 478 13.23 17.55 10.62
N LEU A 479 12.87 18.72 11.16
CA LEU A 479 11.71 18.90 12.02
C LEU A 479 10.47 19.21 11.17
N GLY A 480 9.28 18.91 11.71
CA GLY A 480 8.01 19.26 11.08
C GLY A 480 7.71 20.75 11.20
N ALA A 481 6.70 21.24 10.47
CA ALA A 481 6.25 22.62 10.62
C ALA A 481 5.68 22.88 12.03
N GLN A 482 5.93 24.07 12.59
CA GLN A 482 5.41 24.47 13.90
C GLN A 482 3.88 24.55 13.95
N ALA A 483 3.21 24.70 12.81
CA ALA A 483 1.78 24.48 12.66
C ALA A 483 1.47 24.13 11.20
N PRO A 484 0.77 23.02 10.91
CA PRO A 484 0.26 22.79 9.56
C PRO A 484 -0.69 23.94 9.20
N GLY A 485 -0.54 24.51 8.00
CA GLY A 485 -1.52 25.47 7.46
C GLY A 485 -2.92 24.86 7.27
N GLY A 486 -3.01 23.52 7.44
CA GLY A 486 -4.23 22.74 7.36
C GLY A 486 -4.71 22.61 5.92
N MET A 487 -5.14 21.42 5.53
CA MET A 487 -5.88 21.32 4.29
C MET A 487 -7.27 21.98 4.48
N VAL A 488 -7.63 22.93 3.61
CA VAL A 488 -8.86 23.74 3.71
C VAL A 488 -10.03 23.08 2.99
N TYR A 489 -10.96 22.50 3.75
CA TYR A 489 -12.22 21.94 3.26
C TYR A 489 -13.37 22.24 4.23
N ARG A 490 -14.61 22.07 3.77
CA ARG A 490 -15.82 22.13 4.60
C ARG A 490 -16.30 20.73 4.93
N THR A 491 -16.86 20.58 6.12
CA THR A 491 -17.54 19.35 6.55
C THR A 491 -19.00 19.69 6.80
N THR A 492 -19.91 19.08 6.04
CA THR A 492 -21.36 19.26 6.13
C THR A 492 -21.99 17.95 6.60
N PRO A 493 -22.57 17.91 7.81
CA PRO A 493 -23.34 16.75 8.26
C PRO A 493 -24.63 16.60 7.44
N LEU A 494 -24.88 15.40 6.92
CA LEU A 494 -26.12 15.06 6.23
C LEU A 494 -26.99 14.24 7.19
N THR A 495 -27.60 14.93 8.16
CA THR A 495 -28.27 14.32 9.32
C THR A 495 -29.41 13.35 8.96
N GLY A 496 -30.07 13.54 7.82
CA GLY A 496 -31.12 12.64 7.35
C GLY A 496 -30.63 11.26 6.86
N TRP A 497 -29.31 11.10 6.65
CA TRP A 497 -28.68 9.83 6.26
C TRP A 497 -27.59 9.37 7.23
N ASP A 498 -27.33 10.12 8.31
CA ASP A 498 -26.20 9.90 9.24
C ASP A 498 -24.82 9.81 8.53
N LEU A 499 -24.61 10.72 7.58
CA LEU A 499 -23.39 10.78 6.77
C LEU A 499 -22.63 12.09 6.97
N THR A 500 -21.36 12.05 6.60
CA THR A 500 -20.50 13.23 6.54
C THR A 500 -20.10 13.52 5.10
N LEU A 501 -20.36 14.73 4.64
CA LEU A 501 -19.87 15.25 3.37
C LEU A 501 -18.67 16.16 3.62
N ARG A 502 -17.49 15.78 3.14
CA ARG A 502 -16.35 16.70 3.02
C ARG A 502 -16.32 17.27 1.61
N HIS A 503 -16.11 18.56 1.46
CA HIS A 503 -16.11 19.18 0.13
C HIS A 503 -15.28 20.46 0.08
N SER A 504 -14.95 20.90 -1.14
CA SER A 504 -14.34 22.20 -1.37
C SER A 504 -15.23 23.33 -0.83
N PRO A 505 -14.66 24.45 -0.33
CA PRO A 505 -15.47 25.54 0.23
C PRO A 505 -16.49 26.18 -0.72
N GLY A 506 -16.26 26.10 -2.04
CA GLY A 506 -17.12 26.66 -3.09
C GLY A 506 -18.32 25.79 -3.44
N LEU A 507 -18.23 24.45 -3.28
CA LEU A 507 -19.26 23.52 -3.71
C LEU A 507 -20.63 23.85 -3.09
N LYS A 508 -21.66 23.97 -3.94
CA LYS A 508 -23.03 24.14 -3.50
C LYS A 508 -23.67 22.78 -3.21
N VAL A 509 -24.17 22.63 -1.98
CA VAL A 509 -24.84 21.41 -1.50
C VAL A 509 -26.32 21.68 -1.29
N THR A 510 -27.19 20.81 -1.82
CA THR A 510 -28.64 20.85 -1.59
C THR A 510 -29.13 19.44 -1.28
N SER A 511 -29.74 19.23 -0.11
CA SER A 511 -30.20 17.92 0.35
C SER A 511 -31.70 17.94 0.67
N ASP A 512 -32.42 16.94 0.21
CA ASP A 512 -33.79 16.59 0.60
C ASP A 512 -33.80 15.14 1.10
N PRO A 513 -33.57 14.91 2.40
CA PRO A 513 -33.55 13.56 2.94
C PRO A 513 -34.90 12.85 2.90
N GLN A 514 -36.02 13.59 2.93
CA GLN A 514 -37.37 13.01 2.88
C GLN A 514 -37.70 12.50 1.48
N GLY A 515 -37.29 13.25 0.45
CA GLY A 515 -37.36 12.84 -0.94
C GLY A 515 -36.21 11.93 -1.40
N GLY A 516 -35.25 11.63 -0.51
CA GLY A 516 -34.10 10.77 -0.82
C GLY A 516 -33.16 11.36 -1.86
N ARG A 517 -32.95 12.68 -1.89
CA ARG A 517 -32.19 13.35 -2.95
C ARG A 517 -31.06 14.25 -2.44
N LEU A 518 -29.85 14.07 -2.98
CA LEU A 518 -28.68 14.91 -2.74
C LEU A 518 -28.19 15.52 -4.05
N VAL A 519 -28.13 16.85 -4.14
CA VAL A 519 -27.62 17.59 -5.31
C VAL A 519 -26.36 18.35 -4.93
N LEU A 520 -25.30 18.13 -5.71
CA LEU A 520 -23.99 18.75 -5.56
C LEU A 520 -23.70 19.52 -6.85
N THR A 521 -23.35 20.80 -6.75
CA THR A 521 -23.13 21.66 -7.91
C THR A 521 -21.81 22.41 -7.77
N GLN A 522 -20.92 22.20 -8.73
CA GLN A 522 -19.67 22.93 -8.82
C GLN A 522 -19.94 24.42 -9.05
N THR A 523 -19.17 25.25 -8.36
CA THR A 523 -19.06 26.70 -8.60
C THR A 523 -17.74 27.06 -9.26
N ALA A 524 -16.74 26.18 -9.11
CA ALA A 524 -15.49 26.15 -9.87
C ALA A 524 -15.23 24.73 -10.40
N PRO A 525 -14.53 24.56 -11.55
CA PRO A 525 -14.30 23.24 -12.15
C PRO A 525 -13.52 22.24 -11.29
N ASP A 526 -12.78 22.73 -10.29
CA ASP A 526 -12.00 21.96 -9.31
C ASP A 526 -12.75 21.72 -7.98
N ASP A 527 -14.01 22.13 -7.87
CA ASP A 527 -14.84 21.82 -6.70
C ASP A 527 -15.06 20.30 -6.58
N TRP A 528 -14.94 19.75 -5.38
CA TRP A 528 -15.02 18.30 -5.15
C TRP A 528 -15.87 17.95 -3.94
N ALA A 529 -16.39 16.73 -3.93
CA ALA A 529 -17.19 16.15 -2.86
C ALA A 529 -16.66 14.76 -2.49
N LEU A 530 -16.52 14.49 -1.20
CA LEU A 530 -16.19 13.20 -0.61
C LEU A 530 -17.28 12.81 0.39
N LEU A 531 -18.05 11.80 0.05
CA LEU A 531 -19.10 11.23 0.88
C LEU A 531 -18.54 10.04 1.67
N MET A 532 -18.70 10.08 3.00
CA MET A 532 -18.25 9.02 3.91
C MET A 532 -19.31 8.69 4.97
N GLY A 533 -19.37 7.42 5.35
CA GLY A 533 -20.22 6.90 6.43
C GLY A 533 -20.50 5.40 6.24
N ASP A 534 -21.26 4.79 7.16
CA ASP A 534 -21.45 3.33 7.18
C ASP A 534 -22.36 2.84 6.04
N ARG A 535 -23.51 3.49 5.81
CA ARG A 535 -24.51 3.01 4.85
C ARG A 535 -25.26 4.15 4.16
N LEU A 536 -25.54 3.97 2.87
CA LEU A 536 -26.42 4.82 2.07
C LEU A 536 -27.47 3.95 1.36
N GLU A 537 -28.75 4.25 1.54
CA GLU A 537 -29.85 3.42 1.05
C GLU A 537 -30.93 4.25 0.36
N GLY A 538 -31.28 3.89 -0.87
CA GLY A 538 -32.41 4.47 -1.61
C GLY A 538 -32.25 5.95 -1.97
N VAL A 539 -31.01 6.45 -2.08
CA VAL A 539 -30.72 7.87 -2.34
C VAL A 539 -30.37 8.11 -3.82
N GLU A 540 -30.93 9.18 -4.38
CA GLU A 540 -30.50 9.79 -5.65
C GLU A 540 -29.44 10.86 -5.38
N ILE A 541 -28.23 10.64 -5.88
CA ILE A 541 -27.15 11.63 -5.89
C ILE A 541 -27.07 12.23 -7.29
N ALA A 542 -27.12 13.56 -7.39
CA ALA A 542 -26.94 14.29 -8.63
C ALA A 542 -25.76 15.26 -8.52
N PHE A 543 -24.73 15.04 -9.32
CA PHE A 543 -23.57 15.92 -9.44
C PHE A 543 -23.65 16.76 -10.72
N ARG A 544 -23.50 18.07 -10.59
CA ARG A 544 -23.50 19.03 -11.71
C ARG A 544 -22.14 19.70 -11.78
N GLY A 545 -21.35 19.24 -12.74
CA GLY A 545 -20.00 19.74 -12.98
C GLY A 545 -19.95 20.92 -13.93
N LEU A 546 -18.84 21.65 -13.85
CA LEU A 546 -18.43 22.69 -14.77
C LEU A 546 -17.21 22.20 -15.56
N PRO A 547 -17.12 22.47 -16.87
CA PRO A 547 -15.92 22.17 -17.62
C PRO A 547 -14.75 23.06 -17.15
N PRO A 548 -13.49 22.61 -17.28
CA PRO A 548 -12.33 23.46 -17.03
C PRO A 548 -12.35 24.66 -17.98
N PRO A 549 -11.75 25.80 -17.59
CA PRO A 549 -11.65 26.95 -18.47
C PRO A 549 -10.88 26.57 -19.76
N PRO A 550 -11.28 27.09 -20.94
CA PRO A 550 -10.57 26.83 -22.19
C PRO A 550 -9.10 27.25 -22.07
N ALA A 551 -8.18 26.39 -22.52
CA ALA A 551 -6.75 26.68 -22.47
C ALA A 551 -6.44 27.97 -23.25
N LEU A 552 -5.94 28.98 -22.55
CA LEU A 552 -5.42 30.21 -23.17
C LEU A 552 -4.07 29.86 -23.81
N ASN A 553 -4.09 29.54 -25.10
CA ASN A 553 -2.95 29.26 -25.99
C ASN A 553 -2.45 27.80 -26.01
N GLY A 554 -3.15 26.93 -26.78
CA GLY A 554 -2.58 25.94 -27.71
C GLY A 554 -1.37 25.08 -27.33
N GLY A 555 -1.12 24.82 -26.05
CA GLY A 555 -0.01 24.03 -25.56
C GLY A 555 -0.40 23.30 -24.29
N ASP A 556 -1.21 22.26 -24.44
CA ASP A 556 -1.66 21.41 -23.34
C ASP A 556 -0.49 20.53 -22.88
N ALA A 557 0.37 21.07 -22.01
CA ALA A 557 1.13 20.19 -21.13
C ALA A 557 0.10 19.51 -20.22
N ALA A 558 -0.03 18.19 -20.35
CA ALA A 558 -0.86 17.40 -19.45
C ALA A 558 -0.50 17.76 -17.99
N PRO A 559 -1.48 17.84 -17.08
CA PRO A 559 -1.20 18.18 -15.70
C PRO A 559 -0.17 17.20 -15.13
N GLU A 560 0.83 17.72 -14.41
CA GLU A 560 1.90 16.94 -13.81
C GLU A 560 1.35 15.82 -12.91
N GLN A 561 0.18 16.05 -12.31
CA GLN A 561 -0.53 15.14 -11.42
C GLN A 561 -2.05 15.23 -11.62
N ARG A 562 -2.76 14.11 -11.42
CA ARG A 562 -4.22 14.00 -11.66
C ARG A 562 -5.11 13.93 -10.42
N PHE A 563 -4.53 13.93 -9.22
CA PHE A 563 -5.26 13.99 -7.95
C PHE A 563 -4.99 15.30 -7.21
N ASN A 564 -5.96 15.76 -6.43
CA ASN A 564 -5.86 16.97 -5.63
C ASN A 564 -5.03 16.74 -4.33
N PRO A 565 -4.75 17.78 -3.51
CA PRO A 565 -4.02 17.64 -2.24
C PRO A 565 -4.66 16.71 -1.20
N TYR A 566 -5.88 16.22 -1.43
CA TYR A 566 -6.60 15.27 -0.59
C TYR A 566 -6.55 13.84 -1.12
N GLY A 567 -5.80 13.58 -2.20
CA GLY A 567 -5.71 12.27 -2.85
C GLY A 567 -6.94 11.89 -3.68
N LEU A 568 -7.84 12.84 -3.93
CA LEU A 568 -9.06 12.62 -4.72
C LEU A 568 -8.78 12.85 -6.21
N THR A 569 -9.24 11.92 -7.04
CA THR A 569 -9.29 12.01 -8.51
C THR A 569 -10.69 12.40 -8.97
N GLY A 570 -11.72 11.92 -8.26
CA GLY A 570 -13.12 12.20 -8.56
C GLY A 570 -13.64 13.55 -8.06
N CYS A 571 -14.47 14.17 -8.89
CA CYS A 571 -15.32 15.30 -8.55
C CYS A 571 -16.39 14.93 -7.51
N LEU A 572 -17.02 13.76 -7.69
CA LEU A 572 -17.82 13.10 -6.66
C LEU A 572 -17.11 11.80 -6.26
N THR A 573 -16.68 11.71 -5.01
CA THR A 573 -16.08 10.49 -4.43
C THR A 573 -16.99 9.87 -3.37
N LEU A 574 -17.27 8.57 -3.47
CA LEU A 574 -17.89 7.77 -2.40
C LEU A 574 -16.84 6.83 -1.81
N TYR A 575 -16.56 6.94 -0.51
CA TYR A 575 -15.48 6.19 0.13
C TYR A 575 -15.95 5.34 1.31
N GLY A 576 -15.65 4.04 1.28
CA GLY A 576 -15.77 3.15 2.45
C GLY A 576 -17.20 2.84 2.90
N MET A 577 -18.18 2.92 2.00
CA MET A 577 -19.62 2.87 2.33
C MET A 577 -20.29 1.55 1.93
N ARG A 578 -21.38 1.19 2.59
CA ARG A 578 -22.35 0.19 2.09
C ARG A 578 -23.46 0.87 1.29
N LEU A 579 -23.63 0.49 0.04
CA LEU A 579 -24.63 1.04 -0.87
C LEU A 579 -25.81 0.07 -1.03
N SER A 580 -27.03 0.60 -1.05
CA SER A 580 -28.25 -0.18 -1.29
C SER A 580 -29.20 0.62 -2.15
N GLN A 581 -29.47 0.17 -3.39
CA GLN A 581 -30.41 0.82 -4.31
C GLN A 581 -30.12 2.31 -4.54
N VAL A 582 -28.84 2.69 -4.58
CA VAL A 582 -28.41 4.06 -4.80
C VAL A 582 -28.48 4.39 -6.29
N ARG A 583 -28.87 5.62 -6.64
CA ARG A 583 -28.86 6.13 -8.02
C ARG A 583 -27.88 7.30 -8.09
N ILE A 584 -26.92 7.25 -8.98
CA ILE A 584 -25.91 8.28 -9.16
C ILE A 584 -26.05 8.86 -10.56
N THR A 585 -26.23 10.18 -10.64
CA THR A 585 -26.24 10.93 -11.90
C THR A 585 -25.14 11.98 -11.85
N ALA A 586 -24.34 12.10 -12.90
CA ALA A 586 -23.30 13.12 -13.00
C ALA A 586 -23.22 13.69 -14.41
N THR A 587 -22.99 15.00 -14.53
CA THR A 587 -22.76 15.65 -15.82
C THR A 587 -21.56 16.57 -15.70
N GLY A 588 -20.58 16.44 -16.60
CA GLY A 588 -19.38 17.27 -16.58
C GLY A 588 -18.46 17.05 -15.38
N GLY A 589 -17.63 18.05 -15.10
CA GLY A 589 -16.68 18.08 -13.98
C GLY A 589 -15.25 18.30 -14.48
N GLY A 590 -14.50 19.22 -13.85
CA GLY A 590 -13.11 19.52 -14.21
C GLY A 590 -12.05 18.65 -13.50
N CYS A 591 -12.48 17.61 -12.79
CA CYS A 591 -11.58 16.64 -12.15
C CYS A 591 -11.13 15.57 -13.14
N GLU A 592 -10.29 14.62 -12.71
CA GLU A 592 -9.98 13.47 -13.55
C GLU A 592 -11.23 12.60 -13.74
N ASP A 593 -11.87 12.20 -12.65
CA ASP A 593 -13.08 11.38 -12.71
C ASP A 593 -14.30 12.26 -12.43
N SER A 594 -15.38 12.09 -13.20
CA SER A 594 -16.67 12.68 -12.78
C SER A 594 -17.18 11.99 -11.51
N VAL A 595 -17.08 10.67 -11.43
CA VAL A 595 -17.46 9.86 -10.27
C VAL A 595 -16.35 8.86 -9.93
N ASN A 596 -15.91 8.86 -8.67
CA ASN A 596 -14.97 7.87 -8.14
C ASN A 596 -15.59 7.11 -6.96
N ILE A 597 -15.59 5.78 -7.00
CA ILE A 597 -16.15 4.94 -5.94
C ILE A 597 -15.05 4.05 -5.38
N VAL A 598 -14.70 4.26 -4.12
CA VAL A 598 -13.49 3.68 -3.52
C VAL A 598 -13.83 2.86 -2.27
N SER A 599 -13.42 1.59 -2.23
CA SER A 599 -13.62 0.70 -1.09
C SER A 599 -15.10 0.59 -0.64
N ALA A 600 -16.04 0.81 -1.55
CA ALA A 600 -17.47 0.67 -1.29
C ALA A 600 -17.94 -0.75 -1.56
N ARG A 601 -19.10 -1.13 -1.01
CA ARG A 601 -19.74 -2.41 -1.31
C ARG A 601 -21.25 -2.35 -1.38
N GLY A 602 -21.88 -3.23 -2.15
CA GLY A 602 -23.33 -3.37 -2.23
C GLY A 602 -23.91 -3.02 -3.61
N ASP A 603 -25.11 -2.45 -3.64
CA ASP A 603 -25.92 -2.34 -4.86
C ASP A 603 -26.14 -0.89 -5.31
N ILE A 604 -25.87 -0.62 -6.59
CA ILE A 604 -26.19 0.61 -7.30
C ILE A 604 -27.28 0.30 -8.33
N ALA A 605 -28.42 0.96 -8.22
CA ALA A 605 -29.55 0.75 -9.12
C ALA A 605 -29.37 1.43 -10.48
N LEU A 606 -28.67 2.58 -10.51
CA LEU A 606 -28.36 3.30 -11.73
C LEU A 606 -27.10 4.14 -11.55
N LEU A 607 -26.20 4.06 -12.51
CA LEU A 607 -25.08 4.98 -12.69
C LEU A 607 -25.20 5.65 -14.05
N ASP A 608 -25.48 6.95 -14.09
CA ASP A 608 -25.69 7.73 -15.32
C ASP A 608 -24.71 8.90 -15.36
N VAL A 609 -23.68 8.83 -16.22
CA VAL A 609 -22.61 9.83 -16.28
C VAL A 609 -22.44 10.37 -17.70
N GLN A 610 -22.48 11.68 -17.85
CA GLN A 610 -22.48 12.35 -19.15
C GLN A 610 -21.43 13.45 -19.23
N ASP A 611 -20.83 13.62 -20.40
CA ASP A 611 -19.94 14.75 -20.74
C ASP A 611 -18.74 14.91 -19.79
N ALA A 612 -18.15 13.81 -19.33
CA ALA A 612 -16.97 13.83 -18.46
C ALA A 612 -15.72 14.36 -19.20
N VAL A 613 -14.91 15.19 -18.53
CA VAL A 613 -13.75 15.83 -19.16
C VAL A 613 -12.60 14.86 -19.42
N SER A 614 -12.38 13.89 -18.52
CA SER A 614 -11.49 12.75 -18.72
C SER A 614 -12.26 11.46 -18.49
N ASP A 615 -12.11 10.83 -17.34
CA ASP A 615 -12.69 9.54 -17.04
C ASP A 615 -14.09 9.77 -16.46
N ALA A 616 -15.08 9.01 -16.91
CA ALA A 616 -16.44 9.23 -16.42
C ALA A 616 -16.65 8.57 -15.06
N VAL A 617 -16.28 7.29 -14.93
CA VAL A 617 -16.44 6.51 -13.72
C VAL A 617 -15.16 5.73 -13.45
N ASP A 618 -14.59 5.94 -12.27
CA ASP A 618 -13.53 5.11 -11.71
C ASP A 618 -14.05 4.35 -10.48
N MET A 619 -13.86 3.03 -10.42
CA MET A 619 -14.14 2.23 -9.23
C MET A 619 -12.89 1.49 -8.77
N ASP A 620 -12.46 1.82 -7.55
CA ASP A 620 -11.24 1.33 -6.93
C ASP A 620 -11.54 0.49 -5.70
N PHE A 621 -11.01 -0.74 -5.67
CA PHE A 621 -11.05 -1.61 -4.50
C PHE A 621 -12.46 -1.92 -3.95
N ALA A 622 -13.47 -1.86 -4.81
CA ALA A 622 -14.87 -1.99 -4.42
C ALA A 622 -15.43 -3.40 -4.69
N ASP A 623 -16.58 -3.69 -4.09
CA ASP A 623 -17.35 -4.94 -4.26
C ASP A 623 -18.81 -4.58 -4.59
N LEU A 624 -19.09 -4.36 -5.88
CA LEU A 624 -20.30 -3.68 -6.31
C LEU A 624 -21.10 -4.50 -7.33
N HIS A 625 -22.40 -4.46 -7.13
CA HIS A 625 -23.38 -4.83 -8.12
C HIS A 625 -24.06 -3.57 -8.67
N VAL A 626 -24.00 -3.37 -9.99
CA VAL A 626 -24.60 -2.24 -10.69
C VAL A 626 -25.64 -2.75 -11.66
N ALA A 627 -26.92 -2.44 -11.42
CA ALA A 627 -27.99 -2.91 -12.29
C ALA A 627 -27.92 -2.27 -13.69
N GLU A 628 -27.59 -0.98 -13.78
CA GLU A 628 -27.42 -0.33 -15.07
C GLU A 628 -26.39 0.81 -14.99
N ALA A 629 -25.40 0.77 -15.89
CA ALA A 629 -24.47 1.86 -16.12
C ALA A 629 -24.71 2.48 -17.50
N ARG A 630 -24.95 3.79 -17.56
CA ARG A 630 -25.15 4.58 -18.77
C ARG A 630 -24.12 5.69 -18.80
N ILE A 631 -23.20 5.61 -19.75
CA ILE A 631 -22.05 6.51 -19.78
C ILE A 631 -21.88 7.04 -21.20
N THR A 632 -21.91 8.37 -21.36
CA THR A 632 -21.84 9.00 -22.68
C THR A 632 -20.93 10.22 -22.69
N GLY A 633 -20.05 10.33 -23.69
CA GLY A 633 -19.25 11.55 -23.88
C GLY A 633 -18.13 11.71 -22.85
N ALA A 634 -17.36 10.67 -22.57
CA ALA A 634 -16.17 10.76 -21.72
C ALA A 634 -14.94 11.18 -22.55
N GLY A 635 -14.14 12.12 -22.07
CA GLY A 635 -12.90 12.54 -22.73
C GLY A 635 -11.81 11.47 -22.78
N ASN A 636 -11.89 10.45 -21.92
CA ASN A 636 -10.98 9.31 -21.86
C ASN A 636 -11.78 7.99 -21.65
N ASP A 637 -11.57 7.26 -20.55
CA ASP A 637 -12.25 5.99 -20.29
C ASP A 637 -13.67 6.23 -19.74
N CYS A 638 -14.66 5.52 -20.26
CA CYS A 638 -16.04 5.62 -19.76
C CYS A 638 -16.18 4.94 -18.39
N LEU A 639 -15.70 3.71 -18.27
CA LEU A 639 -15.72 2.94 -17.03
C LEU A 639 -14.33 2.34 -16.79
N ASP A 640 -13.62 2.81 -15.77
CA ASP A 640 -12.35 2.23 -15.30
C ASP A 640 -12.54 1.50 -13.98
N LEU A 641 -12.04 0.27 -13.91
CA LEU A 641 -12.25 -0.66 -12.79
C LEU A 641 -10.92 -1.25 -12.33
N SER A 642 -10.61 -1.06 -11.05
CA SER A 642 -9.32 -1.45 -10.46
C SER A 642 -9.50 -2.14 -9.09
N GLY A 643 -8.73 -3.20 -8.84
CA GLY A 643 -8.58 -3.84 -7.54
C GLY A 643 -9.85 -4.43 -6.88
N GLY A 644 -10.92 -4.73 -7.62
CA GLY A 644 -12.24 -5.02 -7.03
C GLY A 644 -13.01 -6.19 -7.64
N GLN A 645 -14.23 -6.40 -7.13
CA GLN A 645 -15.20 -7.36 -7.65
C GLN A 645 -16.43 -6.60 -8.16
N TYR A 646 -16.77 -6.79 -9.43
CA TYR A 646 -17.80 -6.00 -10.07
C TYR A 646 -18.75 -6.87 -10.85
N ARG A 647 -20.05 -6.68 -10.62
CA ARG A 647 -21.11 -7.27 -11.43
C ARG A 647 -21.96 -6.16 -12.04
N PHE A 648 -22.15 -6.21 -13.34
CA PHE A 648 -23.06 -5.33 -14.07
C PHE A 648 -24.15 -6.15 -14.74
N ASP A 649 -25.42 -5.80 -14.56
CA ASP A 649 -26.47 -6.43 -15.37
C ASP A 649 -26.44 -5.86 -16.79
N ARG A 650 -26.25 -4.53 -16.93
CA ARG A 650 -26.13 -3.85 -18.22
C ARG A 650 -25.18 -2.65 -18.20
N VAL A 651 -24.34 -2.54 -19.23
CA VAL A 651 -23.46 -1.39 -19.49
C VAL A 651 -23.73 -0.81 -20.87
N LEU A 652 -24.10 0.46 -20.92
CA LEU A 652 -24.30 1.25 -22.13
C LEU A 652 -23.24 2.35 -22.15
N ALA A 653 -22.19 2.18 -22.95
CA ALA A 653 -21.07 3.11 -23.04
C ALA A 653 -20.94 3.65 -24.47
N SER A 654 -20.95 4.97 -24.65
CA SER A 654 -20.78 5.56 -25.98
C SER A 654 -20.01 6.87 -26.00
N ALA A 655 -19.38 7.16 -27.14
CA ALA A 655 -18.59 8.38 -27.31
C ALA A 655 -17.51 8.55 -26.23
N CYS A 656 -16.72 7.49 -26.00
CA CYS A 656 -15.61 7.48 -25.03
C CYS A 656 -14.30 7.80 -25.77
N GLY A 657 -13.48 8.71 -25.23
CA GLY A 657 -12.24 9.15 -25.87
C GLY A 657 -11.21 8.03 -26.06
N ASP A 658 -11.16 7.08 -25.13
CA ASP A 658 -10.29 5.91 -25.21
C ASP A 658 -11.09 4.59 -25.08
N LYS A 659 -11.39 4.11 -23.87
CA LYS A 659 -12.03 2.80 -23.67
C LYS A 659 -13.47 2.93 -23.18
N ALA A 660 -14.36 2.11 -23.72
CA ALA A 660 -15.71 2.00 -23.19
C ALA A 660 -15.72 1.29 -21.82
N VAL A 661 -14.95 0.20 -21.68
CA VAL A 661 -14.70 -0.46 -20.39
C VAL A 661 -13.21 -0.79 -20.26
N SER A 662 -12.59 -0.31 -19.19
CA SER A 662 -11.22 -0.58 -18.78
C SER A 662 -11.24 -1.38 -17.47
N VAL A 663 -10.56 -2.52 -17.45
CA VAL A 663 -10.44 -3.37 -16.25
C VAL A 663 -8.97 -3.66 -16.00
N GLY A 664 -8.49 -3.43 -14.79
CA GLY A 664 -7.11 -3.67 -14.40
C GLY A 664 -6.94 -4.17 -12.96
N GLU A 665 -5.67 -4.27 -12.56
CA GLU A 665 -5.23 -4.46 -11.18
C GLU A 665 -5.91 -5.65 -10.47
N ALA A 666 -5.89 -6.83 -11.09
CA ALA A 666 -6.49 -8.06 -10.56
C ALA A 666 -7.98 -7.98 -10.21
N SER A 667 -8.73 -7.11 -10.91
CA SER A 667 -10.20 -7.06 -10.77
C SER A 667 -10.89 -8.29 -11.36
N GLU A 668 -12.00 -8.70 -10.76
CA GLU A 668 -12.89 -9.73 -11.29
C GLU A 668 -14.23 -9.08 -11.70
N VAL A 669 -14.56 -9.15 -12.99
CA VAL A 669 -15.69 -8.43 -13.58
C VAL A 669 -16.61 -9.38 -14.34
N ALA A 670 -17.90 -9.32 -14.04
CA ALA A 670 -18.95 -9.99 -14.80
C ALA A 670 -19.94 -8.96 -15.35
N ILE A 671 -20.15 -8.96 -16.67
CA ILE A 671 -21.12 -8.08 -17.36
C ILE A 671 -22.16 -8.94 -18.06
N GLY A 672 -23.44 -8.69 -17.78
CA GLY A 672 -24.57 -9.34 -18.45
C GLY A 672 -24.68 -8.93 -19.92
N ASP A 673 -25.04 -7.68 -20.17
CA ASP A 673 -25.16 -7.08 -21.51
C ASP A 673 -24.25 -5.84 -21.63
N LEU A 674 -23.33 -5.85 -22.59
CA LEU A 674 -22.44 -4.74 -22.94
C LEU A 674 -22.83 -4.17 -24.30
N GLU A 675 -23.21 -2.89 -24.35
CA GLU A 675 -23.30 -2.12 -25.59
C GLU A 675 -22.26 -1.01 -25.56
N ALA A 676 -21.22 -1.16 -26.38
CA ALA A 676 -20.13 -0.18 -26.50
C ALA A 676 -20.10 0.38 -27.92
N SER A 677 -20.08 1.71 -28.06
CA SER A 677 -19.98 2.34 -29.38
C SER A 677 -19.20 3.64 -29.42
N ALA A 678 -18.58 3.96 -30.57
CA ALA A 678 -17.84 5.20 -30.77
C ALA A 678 -16.75 5.43 -29.69
N SER A 679 -15.89 4.44 -29.48
CA SER A 679 -14.71 4.51 -28.61
C SER A 679 -13.46 4.02 -29.33
N ALA A 680 -12.25 4.31 -28.82
CA ALA A 680 -11.04 3.71 -29.40
C ALA A 680 -11.02 2.19 -29.15
N ILE A 681 -11.31 1.77 -27.92
CA ILE A 681 -11.36 0.36 -27.53
C ILE A 681 -12.73 0.06 -26.91
N GLY A 682 -13.33 -1.08 -27.29
CA GLY A 682 -14.58 -1.54 -26.69
C GLY A 682 -14.41 -2.03 -25.24
N ILE A 683 -13.51 -2.99 -25.04
CA ILE A 683 -13.23 -3.53 -23.70
C ILE A 683 -11.75 -3.89 -23.51
N SER A 684 -11.17 -3.58 -22.35
CA SER A 684 -9.78 -3.85 -22.03
C SER A 684 -9.69 -4.64 -20.72
N SER A 685 -8.95 -5.75 -20.74
CA SER A 685 -8.59 -6.50 -19.54
C SER A 685 -7.07 -6.49 -19.36
N LYS A 686 -6.62 -5.92 -18.25
CA LYS A 686 -5.21 -5.70 -17.94
C LYS A 686 -4.79 -6.32 -16.62
N ASP A 687 -3.49 -6.52 -16.46
CA ASP A 687 -2.86 -6.59 -15.14
C ASP A 687 -3.50 -7.63 -14.21
N GLY A 688 -3.60 -8.88 -14.67
CA GLY A 688 -4.12 -9.98 -13.87
C GLY A 688 -5.64 -9.97 -13.66
N SER A 689 -6.38 -9.04 -14.27
CA SER A 689 -7.84 -9.01 -14.18
C SER A 689 -8.49 -10.18 -14.92
N GLY A 690 -9.68 -10.57 -14.46
CA GLY A 690 -10.58 -11.52 -15.11
C GLY A 690 -11.88 -10.86 -15.49
N VAL A 691 -12.24 -10.91 -16.77
CA VAL A 691 -13.47 -10.31 -17.30
C VAL A 691 -14.29 -11.35 -18.04
N THR A 692 -15.59 -11.43 -17.74
CA THR A 692 -16.55 -12.26 -18.46
C THR A 692 -17.74 -11.41 -18.90
N VAL A 693 -18.08 -11.47 -20.18
CA VAL A 693 -19.24 -10.77 -20.76
C VAL A 693 -20.21 -11.77 -21.38
N GLY A 694 -21.46 -11.73 -20.94
CA GLY A 694 -22.51 -12.68 -21.35
C GLY A 694 -23.18 -12.37 -22.69
N GLN A 695 -23.27 -11.10 -23.07
CA GLN A 695 -23.66 -10.61 -24.40
C GLN A 695 -22.91 -9.30 -24.69
N ALA A 696 -22.24 -9.21 -25.84
CA ALA A 696 -21.45 -8.02 -26.19
C ALA A 696 -21.81 -7.48 -27.57
N ARG A 697 -22.25 -6.22 -27.66
CA ARG A 697 -22.45 -5.47 -28.91
C ARG A 697 -21.44 -4.33 -28.96
N ILE A 698 -20.37 -4.52 -29.71
CA ILE A 698 -19.27 -3.56 -29.82
C ILE A 698 -19.14 -3.09 -31.26
N GLY A 699 -19.32 -1.79 -31.50
CA GLY A 699 -19.25 -1.26 -32.86
C GLY A 699 -18.81 0.18 -32.96
N ALA A 700 -18.41 0.59 -34.16
CA ALA A 700 -17.78 1.89 -34.40
C ALA A 700 -16.58 2.13 -33.44
N THR A 701 -15.78 1.09 -33.17
CA THR A 701 -14.54 1.20 -32.38
C THR A 701 -13.30 0.97 -33.24
N LEU A 702 -12.15 1.53 -32.83
CA LEU A 702 -10.88 1.21 -33.50
C LEU A 702 -10.42 -0.22 -33.21
N HIS A 703 -10.62 -0.69 -31.98
CA HIS A 703 -10.41 -2.08 -31.57
C HIS A 703 -11.59 -2.57 -30.72
N CYS A 704 -12.04 -3.80 -30.91
CA CYS A 704 -13.12 -4.35 -30.05
C CYS A 704 -12.63 -4.67 -28.64
N TYR A 705 -11.47 -5.29 -28.53
CA TYR A 705 -10.93 -5.72 -27.25
C TYR A 705 -9.40 -5.71 -27.20
N GLU A 706 -8.83 -5.65 -26.00
CA GLU A 706 -7.42 -5.92 -25.72
C GLU A 706 -7.25 -6.69 -24.40
N VAL A 707 -6.23 -7.55 -24.33
CA VAL A 707 -5.93 -8.39 -23.16
C VAL A 707 -4.42 -8.47 -22.95
N PHE A 708 -3.87 -7.81 -21.93
CA PHE A 708 -2.42 -7.74 -21.78
C PHE A 708 -1.95 -7.39 -20.36
N ARG A 709 -0.69 -7.65 -20.06
CA ARG A 709 0.01 -7.13 -18.89
C ARG A 709 0.64 -5.77 -19.20
N LYS A 710 0.24 -4.72 -18.48
CA LYS A 710 0.84 -3.38 -18.52
C LYS A 710 1.86 -3.18 -17.40
N LYS A 711 1.55 -3.67 -16.20
CA LYS A 711 2.31 -3.48 -14.96
C LYS A 711 3.02 -4.78 -14.55
N GLN A 712 4.30 -4.71 -14.22
CA GLN A 712 5.12 -5.88 -13.86
C GLN A 712 4.63 -6.60 -12.57
N GLU A 713 4.00 -5.86 -11.68
CA GLU A 713 3.44 -6.35 -10.41
C GLU A 713 2.19 -7.21 -10.61
N PHE A 714 1.71 -7.41 -11.84
CA PHE A 714 0.58 -8.29 -12.12
C PHE A 714 0.93 -9.38 -13.14
N PRO A 715 0.23 -10.52 -13.16
CA PRO A 715 0.30 -11.47 -14.27
C PRO A 715 -0.42 -10.94 -15.51
N GLY A 716 -0.43 -11.71 -16.59
CA GLY A 716 -1.31 -11.51 -17.74
C GLY A 716 -2.78 -11.56 -17.34
N ALA A 717 -3.65 -11.01 -18.17
CA ALA A 717 -5.08 -10.86 -17.89
C ALA A 717 -5.92 -11.95 -18.58
N TYR A 718 -7.21 -11.99 -18.27
CA TYR A 718 -8.17 -12.94 -18.82
C TYR A 718 -9.44 -12.22 -19.29
N LEU A 719 -9.86 -12.46 -20.54
CA LEU A 719 -11.12 -11.97 -21.08
C LEU A 719 -11.90 -13.10 -21.74
N ARG A 720 -13.18 -13.24 -21.38
CA ARG A 720 -14.17 -14.10 -22.05
C ARG A 720 -15.35 -13.31 -22.59
N LEU A 721 -15.72 -13.56 -23.85
CA LEU A 721 -16.87 -12.95 -24.52
C LEU A 721 -17.80 -14.04 -25.09
N ASP A 722 -19.07 -14.06 -24.65
CA ASP A 722 -20.12 -14.96 -25.13
C ASP A 722 -21.28 -14.15 -25.75
N PRO A 723 -21.89 -14.60 -26.87
CA PRO A 723 -21.35 -14.35 -28.21
C PRO A 723 -21.03 -12.87 -28.49
N ALA A 724 -19.99 -12.63 -29.30
CA ALA A 724 -19.43 -11.30 -29.56
C ALA A 724 -19.71 -10.79 -31.00
N PRO A 725 -20.86 -10.18 -31.31
CA PRO A 725 -20.99 -9.34 -32.52
C PRO A 725 -20.14 -8.06 -32.36
N CYS A 726 -18.85 -8.23 -32.59
CA CYS A 726 -17.85 -7.19 -32.74
C CYS A 726 -17.77 -6.78 -34.22
N SER A 727 -17.88 -5.48 -34.52
CA SER A 727 -17.76 -4.97 -35.89
C SER A 727 -16.43 -4.24 -36.19
N GLY A 728 -15.59 -4.01 -35.17
CA GLY A 728 -14.21 -3.51 -35.31
C GLY A 728 -13.17 -4.63 -35.38
N PRO A 729 -11.89 -4.34 -35.65
CA PRO A 729 -10.83 -5.34 -35.59
C PRO A 729 -10.49 -5.73 -34.14
N ALA A 730 -9.88 -6.90 -33.95
CA ALA A 730 -9.26 -7.28 -32.68
C ALA A 730 -8.12 -6.31 -32.32
N GLY A 731 -7.90 -6.09 -31.02
CA GLY A 731 -6.77 -5.32 -30.49
C GLY A 731 -5.62 -6.22 -30.01
N ARG A 732 -4.80 -5.69 -29.11
CA ARG A 732 -3.60 -6.36 -28.58
C ARG A 732 -3.98 -7.53 -27.66
N VAL A 733 -3.38 -8.70 -27.88
CA VAL A 733 -3.33 -9.80 -26.91
C VAL A 733 -1.88 -10.22 -26.73
N ASP A 734 -1.33 -10.17 -25.51
CA ASP A 734 0.05 -10.61 -25.25
C ASP A 734 0.14 -12.10 -24.88
N ALA A 735 1.37 -12.64 -24.88
CA ALA A 735 1.62 -14.06 -24.66
C ALA A 735 1.33 -14.54 -23.23
N GLU A 736 1.23 -13.62 -22.27
CA GLU A 736 0.94 -13.95 -20.88
C GLU A 736 -0.57 -14.01 -20.59
N SER A 737 -1.38 -13.44 -21.47
CA SER A 737 -2.81 -13.24 -21.27
C SER A 737 -3.66 -14.26 -22.04
N VAL A 738 -4.91 -14.41 -21.62
CA VAL A 738 -5.85 -15.39 -22.19
C VAL A 738 -7.10 -14.69 -22.71
N LEU A 739 -7.42 -14.96 -23.97
CA LEU A 739 -8.67 -14.53 -24.61
C LEU A 739 -9.49 -15.77 -24.97
N ASP A 740 -10.73 -15.84 -24.47
CA ASP A 740 -11.71 -16.90 -24.74
C ASP A 740 -12.92 -16.30 -25.49
N LEU A 741 -13.06 -16.62 -26.78
CA LEU A 741 -14.18 -16.18 -27.61
C LEU A 741 -15.11 -17.36 -27.86
N GLN A 742 -16.34 -17.32 -27.36
CA GLN A 742 -17.33 -18.34 -27.68
C GLN A 742 -18.30 -17.83 -28.75
N GLY A 743 -18.44 -18.59 -29.84
CA GLY A 743 -19.41 -18.31 -30.90
C GLY A 743 -18.86 -17.91 -32.27
N ASP A 744 -17.58 -18.19 -32.58
CA ASP A 744 -17.10 -18.13 -33.96
C ASP A 744 -17.67 -19.30 -34.79
N SER A 745 -18.88 -19.08 -35.31
CA SER A 745 -19.36 -19.72 -36.53
C SER A 745 -19.55 -18.63 -37.59
N GLY A 746 -18.44 -18.03 -38.04
CA GLY A 746 -18.40 -17.01 -39.08
C GLY A 746 -17.05 -16.92 -39.76
#